data_AF-A0A3S0XPB3-F1
#
_entry.id   AF-A0A3S0XPB3-F1
#
_cell.length_a   1.000
_cell.length_b   1.000
_cell.length_c   1.000
_cell.angle_alpha   90.00
_cell.angle_beta   90.00
_cell.angle_gamma   90.00
#
_symmetry.space_group_name_H-M   'P 1'
#
loop_
_entity.id
_entity.type
_entity.pdbx_description
1 polymer ?
#
loop_
_entity_poly.entity_id
_entity_poly.type
_entity_poly.pdbx_seq_one_letter_code
_entity_poly.pdbx_strand_id
1 'polypeptide(L)'
;MTRDKMGRVNFFYLNRDNCWRDFQWQGLELEANGILRLASLPSVVEPSPSLAEQPIPDAPAGVAIGGDGTLYFTDPTHHLLWRIDPCVRAACLWHRSRTPIPCLGSEGSQATQFRQPRGVLFHLLRQAIFVADSGNHRLQIFHPQSFQLLGIWGQSDMASEPQPSAEPGHFNTPWTLACDVAGNIYVVDYGNQRVQKFDLSGNVIESFWDTLRAETTLQQPSDIAVVQQGDETQVYILDASQQAIFVVNAEGDFRQQLSLSQQLPSPMGLAVTQEAIFVGDNQRQRVFKFTIAGEFVGEAQGYHGSVAALTVENTPTGMSFASGLAGNQFLWLHPGGNAFPVVLYLDRAYVNSGIVWGGSFHPRENAVQWHQFKAKVEALQTGTHLQFFFYTSDRDIPPPAPNPTDPIYPFDATIWKAMPLDSLEGLILGEAKQYLWVGVHFTGEGKASPRLEQIRVQFDYDSYSQYLPAIYRENPAYRQTLEQLLSLFESGFTDVEAAIASLSQYFDAQAIPTQWLPWLASWLALQLDENAPEPKQRQAIAQAPIWHAQRGTARGLQTALRFYANVDARIEEPILQATWWALPANTSACQSEQQTSLLGFTTRLAPAEAQGAVVGTTATVDRSHLIDGEAYGSPLYEQLAHQFSVQIYRGQIHNTKTLAQIREIIEREKPIHTTYQICLVEPQMRVGWQARVGIDTIVAGSPPPTRIGESTGNTKMILAGDPTGQIGDRSRIGQTTRLGDR
;
A
#
# COMPACT_ATOMS: atom_id res chain seq x y z
N MET A 1 13.02 -9.54 14.21
CA MET A 1 14.24 -10.20 14.72
C MET A 1 14.18 -11.67 14.37
N THR A 2 14.76 -12.05 13.24
CA THR A 2 14.97 -13.46 12.89
C THR A 2 16.05 -14.03 13.81
N ARG A 3 15.76 -15.15 14.45
CA ARG A 3 16.67 -15.85 15.35
C ARG A 3 17.54 -16.80 14.53
N ASP A 4 18.80 -16.96 14.91
CA ASP A 4 19.66 -18.02 14.38
C ASP A 4 19.10 -19.42 14.77
N LYS A 5 19.65 -20.50 14.20
CA LYS A 5 19.32 -21.91 14.43
C LYS A 5 19.26 -22.31 15.91
N MET A 6 19.90 -21.55 16.81
CA MET A 6 19.86 -21.71 18.27
C MET A 6 18.98 -20.69 19.04
N GLY A 7 18.21 -19.86 18.36
CA GLY A 7 17.35 -18.86 19.01
C GLY A 7 18.03 -17.53 19.36
N ARG A 8 19.31 -17.35 19.03
CA ARG A 8 20.12 -16.15 19.38
C ARG A 8 20.03 -15.07 18.29
N VAL A 9 20.02 -13.80 18.70
CA VAL A 9 20.11 -12.66 17.78
C VAL A 9 21.59 -12.27 17.67
N ASN A 10 22.13 -12.31 16.46
CA ASN A 10 23.53 -12.08 16.10
C ASN A 10 23.68 -10.99 15.03
N PHE A 11 22.66 -10.15 14.83
CA PHE A 11 22.71 -9.02 13.91
C PHE A 11 21.85 -7.83 14.36
N PHE A 12 22.20 -6.64 13.87
CA PHE A 12 21.45 -5.40 13.94
C PHE A 12 21.06 -4.90 12.56
N TYR A 13 19.89 -4.27 12.49
CA TYR A 13 19.54 -3.38 11.41
C TYR A 13 19.67 -1.95 11.92
N LEU A 14 20.49 -1.16 11.25
CA LEU A 14 20.59 0.28 11.39
C LEU A 14 19.58 0.84 10.37
N ASN A 15 18.54 1.52 10.87
CA ASN A 15 17.25 1.82 10.22
C ASN A 15 16.17 0.71 10.42
N ARG A 16 15.58 0.63 11.63
CA ARG A 16 14.59 -0.41 11.98
C ARG A 16 13.14 -0.06 11.57
N ASP A 17 12.81 1.21 11.39
CA ASP A 17 11.44 1.69 11.10
C ASP A 17 11.47 3.01 10.29
N ASN A 18 12.32 3.12 9.27
CA ASN A 18 12.54 4.36 8.49
C ASN A 18 13.02 5.56 9.32
N CYS A 19 13.51 5.28 10.54
CA CYS A 19 14.05 6.25 11.47
C CYS A 19 15.53 5.91 11.65
N TRP A 20 16.41 6.65 10.97
CA TRP A 20 17.86 6.65 11.21
C TRP A 20 18.16 7.23 12.59
N ARG A 21 17.66 6.55 13.63
CA ARG A 21 17.76 6.94 15.04
C ARG A 21 19.22 6.80 15.47
N ASP A 22 19.69 7.77 16.25
CA ASP A 22 21.07 7.87 16.73
C ASP A 22 22.10 8.16 15.63
N PHE A 23 21.62 8.55 14.43
CA PHE A 23 22.43 9.11 13.36
C PHE A 23 22.25 10.62 13.25
N GLN A 24 23.33 11.28 12.88
CA GLN A 24 23.39 12.66 12.43
C GLN A 24 23.80 12.64 10.95
N TRP A 25 23.28 13.59 10.17
CA TRP A 25 23.65 13.72 8.77
C TRP A 25 23.73 15.17 8.33
N GLN A 26 24.54 15.41 7.31
CA GLN A 26 24.68 16.71 6.67
C GLN A 26 24.86 16.54 5.16
N GLY A 27 24.24 17.43 4.38
CA GLY A 27 24.21 17.31 2.91
C GLY A 27 23.36 16.13 2.41
N LEU A 28 22.54 15.55 3.28
CA LEU A 28 21.65 14.43 2.97
C LEU A 28 20.20 14.79 3.30
N GLU A 29 19.27 14.15 2.60
CA GLU A 29 17.85 14.22 2.88
C GLU A 29 17.28 12.81 3.08
N LEU A 30 16.29 12.72 3.98
CA LEU A 30 15.60 11.48 4.31
C LEU A 30 14.27 11.47 3.57
N GLU A 31 14.10 10.51 2.66
CA GLU A 31 12.84 10.29 1.96
C GLU A 31 11.77 9.69 2.90
N ALA A 32 10.49 9.87 2.57
CA ALA A 32 9.36 9.33 3.34
C ALA A 32 9.39 7.79 3.48
N ASN A 33 10.05 7.09 2.57
CA ASN A 33 10.26 5.65 2.60
C ASN A 33 11.46 5.21 3.46
N GLY A 34 12.17 6.15 4.11
CA GLY A 34 13.33 5.88 4.98
C GLY A 34 14.68 5.82 4.25
N ILE A 35 14.73 6.11 2.96
CA ILE A 35 15.96 6.10 2.17
C ILE A 35 16.73 7.41 2.39
N LEU A 36 18.04 7.30 2.66
CA LEU A 36 18.95 8.43 2.64
C LEU A 36 19.54 8.65 1.25
N ARG A 37 19.52 9.90 0.81
CA ARG A 37 20.17 10.36 -0.43
C ARG A 37 20.82 11.72 -0.23
N LEU A 38 21.70 12.12 -1.14
CA LEU A 38 22.23 13.48 -1.22
C LEU A 38 21.07 14.47 -1.29
N ALA A 39 21.20 15.61 -0.60
CA ALA A 39 20.18 16.64 -0.59
C ALA A 39 19.94 17.19 -2.01
N SER A 40 18.67 17.30 -2.42
CA SER A 40 18.34 17.78 -3.75
C SER A 40 18.63 19.27 -3.91
N LEU A 41 18.90 19.71 -5.13
CA LEU A 41 19.06 21.10 -5.51
C LEU A 41 18.17 21.44 -6.70
N PRO A 42 17.66 22.68 -6.80
CA PRO A 42 16.93 23.14 -7.98
C PRO A 42 17.82 23.05 -9.21
N SER A 43 17.27 22.64 -10.36
CA SER A 43 18.04 22.47 -11.60
C SER A 43 17.27 22.92 -12.82
N VAL A 44 17.96 23.55 -13.77
CA VAL A 44 17.41 23.89 -15.09
C VAL A 44 17.53 22.68 -16.02
N VAL A 45 16.45 22.30 -16.71
CA VAL A 45 16.43 21.09 -17.58
C VAL A 45 16.83 21.34 -19.03
N GLU A 46 16.97 22.59 -19.47
CA GLU A 46 17.20 22.93 -20.89
C GLU A 46 18.12 24.15 -21.05
N PRO A 47 18.81 24.32 -22.19
CA PRO A 47 19.69 25.46 -22.40
C PRO A 47 18.91 26.75 -22.23
N SER A 48 19.21 27.46 -21.14
CA SER A 48 18.72 28.81 -20.93
C SER A 48 19.21 29.69 -22.09
N PRO A 49 18.39 30.57 -22.67
CA PRO A 49 18.95 31.73 -23.37
C PRO A 49 19.92 32.44 -22.41
N SER A 50 20.93 33.16 -22.91
CA SER A 50 21.88 33.89 -22.06
C SER A 50 21.13 34.92 -21.19
N LEU A 51 20.73 34.50 -19.98
CA LEU A 51 20.07 35.34 -18.98
C LEU A 51 21.07 36.27 -18.27
N ALA A 52 22.37 36.00 -18.41
CA ALA A 52 23.45 36.80 -17.86
C ALA A 52 23.48 38.26 -18.38
N GLU A 53 22.82 38.54 -19.50
CA GLU A 53 22.77 39.89 -20.10
C GLU A 53 21.56 40.73 -19.67
N GLN A 54 20.65 40.17 -18.84
CA GLN A 54 19.51 40.94 -18.35
C GLN A 54 19.95 41.95 -17.28
N PRO A 55 19.39 43.18 -17.29
CA PRO A 55 19.65 44.15 -16.24
C PRO A 55 19.17 43.59 -14.90
N ILE A 56 19.99 43.78 -13.86
CA ILE A 56 19.63 43.36 -12.52
C ILE A 56 18.40 44.19 -12.07
N PRO A 57 17.28 43.54 -11.69
CA PRO A 57 16.09 44.23 -11.23
C PRO A 57 16.37 44.96 -9.91
N ASP A 58 15.87 46.18 -9.81
CA ASP A 58 16.01 47.06 -8.64
C ASP A 58 14.93 46.81 -7.57
N ALA A 59 13.86 46.10 -7.94
CA ALA A 59 12.79 45.68 -7.05
C ALA A 59 11.96 44.53 -7.70
N PRO A 60 11.03 43.90 -6.95
CA PRO A 60 10.38 42.66 -7.38
C PRO A 60 9.53 42.79 -8.66
N ALA A 61 9.42 41.67 -9.38
CA ALA A 61 8.50 41.47 -10.50
C ALA A 61 7.87 40.07 -10.35
N GLY A 62 6.59 40.04 -10.01
CA GLY A 62 5.88 38.90 -9.49
C GLY A 62 5.59 37.83 -10.54
N VAL A 63 5.43 36.61 -10.06
CA VAL A 63 4.97 35.46 -10.84
C VAL A 63 3.95 34.67 -10.03
N ALA A 64 2.87 34.23 -10.66
CA ALA A 64 1.81 33.46 -10.02
C ALA A 64 1.25 32.40 -10.98
N ILE A 65 0.79 31.28 -10.42
CA ILE A 65 0.25 30.16 -11.18
C ILE A 65 -1.26 30.06 -10.92
N GLY A 66 -2.04 30.06 -12.00
CA GLY A 66 -3.48 29.88 -12.00
C GLY A 66 -3.89 28.45 -11.67
N GLY A 67 -5.14 28.27 -11.21
CA GLY A 67 -5.69 26.95 -10.90
C GLY A 67 -5.83 26.03 -12.12
N ASP A 68 -5.80 26.59 -13.32
CA ASP A 68 -5.80 25.89 -14.61
C ASP A 68 -4.38 25.60 -15.14
N GLY A 69 -3.33 26.08 -14.45
CA GLY A 69 -1.94 26.00 -14.88
C GLY A 69 -1.44 27.21 -15.66
N THR A 70 -2.27 28.25 -15.86
CA THR A 70 -1.86 29.48 -16.54
C THR A 70 -0.87 30.27 -15.69
N LEU A 71 0.30 30.59 -16.25
CA LEU A 71 1.30 31.39 -15.56
C LEU A 71 1.07 32.87 -15.83
N TYR A 72 0.98 33.67 -14.78
CA TYR A 72 0.89 35.13 -14.83
C TYR A 72 2.17 35.75 -14.30
N PHE A 73 2.68 36.78 -14.97
CA PHE A 73 3.83 37.52 -14.46
C PHE A 73 3.74 39.00 -14.85
N THR A 74 4.25 39.86 -13.98
CA THR A 74 4.23 41.32 -14.16
C THR A 74 5.46 41.80 -14.91
N ASP A 75 5.29 42.83 -15.72
CA ASP A 75 6.38 43.56 -16.34
C ASP A 75 6.36 45.00 -15.82
N PRO A 76 7.11 45.30 -14.73
CA PRO A 76 7.08 46.62 -14.10
C PRO A 76 7.56 47.73 -15.04
N THR A 77 8.48 47.43 -15.95
CA THR A 77 9.12 48.42 -16.83
C THR A 77 8.19 48.86 -17.95
N HIS A 78 7.32 47.97 -18.45
CA HIS A 78 6.34 48.30 -19.48
C HIS A 78 4.91 48.52 -18.94
N HIS A 79 4.69 48.34 -17.63
CA HIS A 79 3.39 48.50 -16.97
C HIS A 79 2.32 47.52 -17.48
N LEU A 80 2.74 46.28 -17.74
CA LEU A 80 1.90 45.23 -18.31
C LEU A 80 1.83 44.00 -17.42
N LEU A 81 0.78 43.21 -17.62
CA LEU A 81 0.65 41.86 -17.10
C LEU A 81 0.65 40.87 -18.27
N TRP A 82 1.51 39.86 -18.17
CA TRP A 82 1.66 38.81 -19.18
C TRP A 82 1.03 37.52 -18.69
N ARG A 83 0.56 36.71 -19.64
CA ARG A 83 0.14 35.33 -19.37
C ARG A 83 0.82 34.33 -20.32
N ILE A 84 1.02 33.12 -19.81
CA ILE A 84 1.45 31.95 -20.57
C ILE A 84 0.45 30.83 -20.29
N ASP A 85 -0.31 30.47 -21.31
CA ASP A 85 -1.34 29.43 -21.21
C ASP A 85 -0.67 28.03 -21.19
N PRO A 86 -1.15 27.08 -20.36
CA PRO A 86 -0.56 25.77 -20.23
C PRO A 86 -0.85 24.94 -21.48
N CYS A 87 0.12 24.15 -21.93
CA CYS A 87 -0.06 23.35 -23.13
C CYS A 87 -0.31 21.86 -22.81
N VAL A 88 -1.37 21.29 -23.38
CA VAL A 88 -1.91 19.95 -23.04
C VAL A 88 -1.09 18.78 -23.59
N ARG A 89 0.07 19.00 -24.24
CA ARG A 89 0.92 17.92 -24.78
C ARG A 89 2.38 18.14 -24.40
N ALA A 90 3.09 17.05 -24.08
CA ALA A 90 4.54 17.03 -23.83
C ALA A 90 5.37 17.65 -24.98
N ALA A 91 4.78 17.77 -26.18
CA ALA A 91 5.38 18.46 -27.34
C ALA A 91 5.29 19.99 -27.30
N CYS A 92 4.66 20.58 -26.28
CA CYS A 92 4.42 22.03 -26.20
C CYS A 92 5.16 22.73 -25.06
N LEU A 93 6.14 22.07 -24.44
CA LEU A 93 7.21 22.73 -23.65
C LEU A 93 7.92 23.88 -24.43
N TRP A 94 7.64 23.99 -25.75
CA TRP A 94 8.36 24.81 -26.71
C TRP A 94 7.55 25.96 -27.33
N HIS A 95 6.23 26.03 -27.14
CA HIS A 95 5.45 27.14 -27.70
C HIS A 95 5.55 28.37 -26.77
N ARG A 96 6.68 29.09 -26.87
CA ARG A 96 7.00 30.34 -26.14
C ARG A 96 6.14 31.53 -26.60
N SER A 97 4.83 31.36 -26.74
CA SER A 97 3.93 32.46 -27.07
C SER A 97 3.38 33.05 -25.77
N ARG A 98 4.14 33.93 -25.14
CA ARG A 98 3.55 34.84 -24.14
C ARG A 98 2.56 35.76 -24.83
N THR A 99 1.41 35.98 -24.21
CA THR A 99 0.43 36.96 -24.71
C THR A 99 0.28 38.05 -23.67
N PRO A 100 0.37 39.35 -24.06
CA PRO A 100 -0.03 40.40 -23.15
C PRO A 100 -1.54 40.25 -22.96
N ILE A 101 -2.04 40.47 -21.76
CA ILE A 101 -3.48 40.32 -21.51
C ILE A 101 -4.20 41.46 -22.25
N PRO A 102 -5.12 41.15 -23.19
CA PRO A 102 -5.80 42.19 -23.96
C PRO A 102 -6.56 43.15 -23.04
N CYS A 103 -6.41 44.45 -23.29
CA CYS A 103 -7.09 45.52 -22.56
C CYS A 103 -6.76 45.61 -21.05
N LEU A 104 -5.69 44.94 -20.59
CA LEU A 104 -5.21 45.01 -19.22
C LEU A 104 -3.74 45.45 -19.20
N GLY A 105 -3.49 46.65 -18.70
CA GLY A 105 -2.16 47.27 -18.69
C GLY A 105 -2.02 48.46 -19.65
N SER A 106 -1.07 49.33 -19.30
CA SER A 106 -0.68 50.63 -19.89
C SER A 106 -0.33 51.56 -18.73
N GLU A 107 0.56 52.53 -18.97
CA GLU A 107 0.88 53.52 -17.93
C GLU A 107 -0.36 54.35 -17.60
N GLY A 108 -0.73 54.42 -16.33
CA GLY A 108 -1.77 55.32 -15.86
C GLY A 108 -2.35 54.96 -14.49
N SER A 109 -3.30 55.78 -14.02
CA SER A 109 -3.99 55.62 -12.73
C SER A 109 -5.44 55.15 -12.86
N GLN A 110 -5.98 55.07 -14.08
CA GLN A 110 -7.36 54.62 -14.30
C GLN A 110 -7.51 53.12 -13.97
N ALA A 111 -8.75 52.67 -13.83
CA ALA A 111 -9.07 51.24 -13.78
C ALA A 111 -8.42 50.51 -14.98
N THR A 112 -7.86 49.33 -14.74
CA THR A 112 -7.15 48.49 -15.74
C THR A 112 -5.83 49.06 -16.29
N GLN A 113 -5.39 50.24 -15.83
CA GLN A 113 -4.04 50.79 -16.07
C GLN A 113 -3.14 50.54 -14.87
N PHE A 114 -1.84 50.44 -15.08
CA PHE A 114 -0.85 50.20 -14.03
C PHE A 114 0.27 51.24 -14.05
N ARG A 115 0.90 51.45 -12.90
CA ARG A 115 2.18 52.13 -12.76
C ARG A 115 3.11 51.21 -11.97
N GLN A 116 4.08 50.64 -12.68
CA GLN A 116 5.04 49.66 -12.13
C GLN A 116 4.35 48.52 -11.35
N PRO A 117 3.54 47.68 -12.01
CA PRO A 117 2.95 46.52 -11.35
C PRO A 117 4.06 45.56 -10.92
N ARG A 118 4.11 45.18 -9.64
CA ARG A 118 5.16 44.30 -9.09
C ARG A 118 4.60 42.96 -8.68
N GLY A 119 3.88 42.87 -7.58
CA GLY A 119 3.33 41.60 -7.10
C GLY A 119 2.15 41.14 -7.94
N VAL A 120 2.08 39.83 -8.19
CA VAL A 120 0.87 39.19 -8.71
C VAL A 120 0.58 37.94 -7.88
N LEU A 121 -0.69 37.69 -7.60
CA LEU A 121 -1.16 36.54 -6.84
C LEU A 121 -2.43 36.00 -7.48
N PHE A 122 -2.48 34.69 -7.71
CA PHE A 122 -3.71 34.00 -8.06
C PHE A 122 -4.37 33.45 -6.79
N HIS A 123 -5.55 33.95 -6.47
CA HIS A 123 -6.28 33.55 -5.28
C HIS A 123 -7.27 32.42 -5.61
N LEU A 124 -6.94 31.19 -5.19
CA LEU A 124 -7.72 29.99 -5.54
C LEU A 124 -9.17 30.03 -5.07
N LEU A 125 -9.45 30.40 -3.82
CA LEU A 125 -10.82 30.39 -3.28
C LEU A 125 -11.73 31.46 -3.90
N ARG A 126 -11.19 32.67 -4.14
CA ARG A 126 -11.92 33.75 -4.82
C ARG A 126 -11.96 33.59 -6.35
N GLN A 127 -11.13 32.73 -6.92
CA GLN A 127 -10.87 32.65 -8.37
C GLN A 127 -10.60 34.05 -8.93
N ALA A 128 -9.58 34.72 -8.40
CA ALA A 128 -9.24 36.10 -8.75
C ALA A 128 -7.72 36.33 -8.85
N ILE A 129 -7.30 37.22 -9.74
CA ILE A 129 -5.91 37.68 -9.87
C ILE A 129 -5.78 39.01 -9.15
N PHE A 130 -4.89 39.08 -8.17
CA PHE A 130 -4.52 40.29 -7.48
C PHE A 130 -3.22 40.82 -8.08
N VAL A 131 -3.20 42.10 -8.42
CA VAL A 131 -2.01 42.79 -8.95
C VAL A 131 -1.68 43.94 -8.02
N ALA A 132 -0.47 43.94 -7.47
CA ALA A 132 0.09 45.09 -6.77
C ALA A 132 0.55 46.13 -7.78
N ASP A 133 -0.26 47.16 -7.91
CA ASP A 133 -0.03 48.33 -8.74
C ASP A 133 0.80 49.33 -7.93
N SER A 134 2.08 49.00 -7.74
CA SER A 134 2.94 49.58 -6.71
C SER A 134 3.07 51.10 -6.81
N GLY A 135 3.21 51.63 -8.04
CA GLY A 135 3.33 53.05 -8.29
C GLY A 135 2.03 53.84 -8.12
N ASN A 136 0.88 53.15 -8.08
CA ASN A 136 -0.42 53.73 -7.73
C ASN A 136 -0.85 53.34 -6.30
N HIS A 137 0.05 52.77 -5.49
CA HIS A 137 -0.19 52.46 -4.07
C HIS A 137 -1.49 51.67 -3.78
N ARG A 138 -1.85 50.75 -4.69
CA ARG A 138 -3.13 50.02 -4.64
C ARG A 138 -2.98 48.57 -5.10
N LEU A 139 -4.01 47.78 -4.84
CA LEU A 139 -4.18 46.46 -5.44
C LEU A 139 -5.38 46.47 -6.38
N GLN A 140 -5.22 45.96 -7.60
CA GLN A 140 -6.34 45.74 -8.51
C GLN A 140 -6.65 44.24 -8.63
N ILE A 141 -7.94 43.90 -8.63
CA ILE A 141 -8.43 42.53 -8.54
C ILE A 141 -9.20 42.20 -9.81
N PHE A 142 -8.84 41.12 -10.49
CA PHE A 142 -9.40 40.75 -11.78
C PHE A 142 -9.94 39.33 -11.79
N HIS A 143 -10.97 39.09 -12.58
CA HIS A 143 -11.42 37.73 -12.89
C HIS A 143 -10.43 37.04 -13.84
N PRO A 144 -9.98 35.80 -13.59
CA PRO A 144 -8.86 35.20 -14.30
C PRO A 144 -9.14 34.84 -15.76
N GLN A 145 -10.39 34.55 -16.11
CA GLN A 145 -10.79 34.24 -17.48
C GLN A 145 -11.23 35.47 -18.29
N SER A 146 -12.11 36.32 -17.74
CA SER A 146 -12.65 37.49 -18.44
C SER A 146 -11.80 38.75 -18.30
N PHE A 147 -10.86 38.78 -17.36
CA PHE A 147 -10.05 39.95 -16.98
C PHE A 147 -10.87 41.18 -16.57
N GLN A 148 -12.14 40.97 -16.21
CA GLN A 148 -12.99 42.03 -15.66
C GLN A 148 -12.44 42.48 -14.30
N LEU A 149 -12.38 43.80 -14.07
CA LEU A 149 -12.07 44.38 -12.77
C LEU A 149 -13.19 44.02 -11.77
N LEU A 150 -12.82 43.28 -10.72
CA LEU A 150 -13.70 42.86 -9.63
C LEU A 150 -13.67 43.86 -8.46
N GLY A 151 -12.54 44.53 -8.25
CA GLY A 151 -12.39 45.50 -7.18
C GLY A 151 -11.01 46.15 -7.13
N ILE A 152 -10.91 47.21 -6.34
CA ILE A 152 -9.66 47.91 -6.05
C ILE A 152 -9.54 48.07 -4.54
N TRP A 153 -8.40 47.71 -3.98
CA TRP A 153 -8.06 47.93 -2.57
C TRP A 153 -6.96 48.99 -2.46
N GLY A 154 -6.90 49.69 -1.32
CA GLY A 154 -5.90 50.73 -1.09
C GLY A 154 -6.37 52.16 -1.34
N GLN A 155 -7.64 52.35 -1.69
CA GLN A 155 -8.23 53.66 -2.01
C GLN A 155 -9.61 53.80 -1.37
N SER A 156 -10.06 55.04 -1.15
CA SER A 156 -11.35 55.33 -0.51
C SER A 156 -12.55 54.92 -1.37
N ASP A 157 -12.42 55.10 -2.69
CA ASP A 157 -13.38 54.61 -3.68
C ASP A 157 -12.68 54.35 -5.03
N MET A 158 -13.37 53.72 -5.99
CA MET A 158 -12.77 53.36 -7.28
C MET A 158 -12.49 54.55 -8.22
N ALA A 159 -13.05 55.72 -7.95
CA ALA A 159 -12.90 56.93 -8.77
C ALA A 159 -11.88 57.92 -8.20
N SER A 160 -11.51 57.77 -6.93
CA SER A 160 -10.51 58.57 -6.24
C SER A 160 -9.13 58.37 -6.89
N GLU A 161 -8.34 59.44 -6.93
CA GLU A 161 -6.97 59.35 -7.40
C GLU A 161 -6.12 58.54 -6.40
N PRO A 162 -5.29 57.60 -6.88
CA PRO A 162 -4.44 56.80 -6.02
C PRO A 162 -3.42 57.67 -5.29
N GLN A 163 -3.33 57.50 -3.97
CA GLN A 163 -2.41 58.24 -3.10
C GLN A 163 -1.80 57.28 -2.06
N PRO A 164 -0.54 57.48 -1.66
CA PRO A 164 0.07 56.70 -0.60
C PRO A 164 -0.58 57.03 0.75
N SER A 165 -0.83 56.02 1.57
CA SER A 165 -1.35 56.20 2.92
C SER A 165 -0.89 55.08 3.86
N ALA A 166 -0.75 55.40 5.14
CA ALA A 166 -0.41 54.48 6.22
C ALA A 166 -1.63 53.96 7.00
N GLU A 167 -2.84 54.44 6.66
CA GLU A 167 -4.08 53.96 7.27
C GLU A 167 -4.28 52.44 7.03
N PRO A 168 -4.94 51.71 7.95
CA PRO A 168 -5.30 50.32 7.73
C PRO A 168 -6.06 50.13 6.41
N GLY A 169 -5.62 49.16 5.58
CA GLY A 169 -6.25 48.88 4.29
C GLY A 169 -5.82 49.78 3.15
N HIS A 170 -5.01 50.80 3.44
CA HIS A 170 -4.29 51.60 2.45
C HIS A 170 -2.82 51.18 2.35
N PHE A 171 -2.17 51.52 1.24
CA PHE A 171 -0.79 51.12 0.99
C PHE A 171 0.09 52.32 0.66
N ASN A 172 1.39 52.11 0.80
CA ASN A 172 2.44 52.95 0.26
C ASN A 172 3.43 52.03 -0.45
N THR A 173 3.20 51.82 -1.74
CA THR A 173 4.09 51.00 -2.60
C THR A 173 4.03 49.51 -2.23
N PRO A 174 2.86 48.86 -2.40
CA PRO A 174 2.74 47.42 -2.15
C PRO A 174 3.64 46.66 -3.12
N TRP A 175 4.46 45.72 -2.63
CA TRP A 175 5.43 44.99 -3.45
C TRP A 175 4.97 43.59 -3.80
N THR A 176 4.83 42.71 -2.83
CA THR A 176 4.49 41.29 -3.06
C THR A 176 3.31 40.86 -2.21
N LEU A 177 2.69 39.74 -2.61
CA LEU A 177 1.51 39.19 -1.95
C LEU A 177 1.65 37.68 -1.81
N ALA A 178 1.10 37.13 -0.73
CA ALA A 178 0.92 35.69 -0.55
C ALA A 178 -0.47 35.40 0.04
N CYS A 179 -0.95 34.17 -0.10
CA CYS A 179 -2.20 33.74 0.52
C CYS A 179 -2.02 32.47 1.35
N ASP A 180 -2.79 32.36 2.44
CA ASP A 180 -2.89 31.12 3.21
C ASP A 180 -4.02 30.21 2.71
N VAL A 181 -4.08 29.00 3.27
CA VAL A 181 -5.10 27.98 2.95
C VAL A 181 -6.52 28.39 3.34
N ALA A 182 -6.67 29.33 4.28
CA ALA A 182 -7.96 29.90 4.67
C ALA A 182 -8.43 31.00 3.71
N GLY A 183 -7.57 31.44 2.79
CA GLY A 183 -7.85 32.50 1.83
C GLY A 183 -7.64 33.90 2.37
N ASN A 184 -6.86 34.06 3.44
CA ASN A 184 -6.37 35.38 3.83
C ASN A 184 -5.20 35.78 2.91
N ILE A 185 -5.08 37.08 2.67
CA ILE A 185 -4.06 37.66 1.80
C ILE A 185 -3.12 38.50 2.64
N TYR A 186 -1.83 38.27 2.49
CA TYR A 186 -0.76 39.02 3.15
C TYR A 186 -0.10 39.88 2.09
N VAL A 187 0.09 41.17 2.39
CA VAL A 187 0.61 42.17 1.46
C VAL A 187 1.81 42.84 2.09
N VAL A 188 2.95 42.77 1.40
CA VAL A 188 4.15 43.53 1.77
C VAL A 188 3.95 44.97 1.32
N ASP A 189 3.80 45.86 2.29
CA ASP A 189 3.63 47.29 2.08
C ASP A 189 4.98 47.99 2.31
N TYR A 190 5.83 47.92 1.27
CA TYR A 190 7.25 48.25 1.36
C TYR A 190 7.52 49.67 1.83
N GLY A 191 6.80 50.66 1.29
CA GLY A 191 7.01 52.07 1.64
C GLY A 191 6.54 52.42 3.06
N ASN A 192 5.64 51.64 3.65
CA ASN A 192 5.26 51.74 5.06
C ASN A 192 6.02 50.76 5.96
N GLN A 193 6.97 49.98 5.41
CA GLN A 193 7.80 49.00 6.12
C GLN A 193 6.99 48.00 6.95
N ARG A 194 5.86 47.53 6.41
CA ARG A 194 4.92 46.66 7.12
C ARG A 194 4.40 45.52 6.27
N VAL A 195 3.76 44.56 6.93
CA VAL A 195 2.95 43.52 6.28
C VAL A 195 1.52 43.64 6.78
N GLN A 196 0.55 43.75 5.86
CA GLN A 196 -0.87 43.79 6.17
C GLN A 196 -1.55 42.47 5.82
N LYS A 197 -2.49 42.03 6.66
CA LYS A 197 -3.31 40.84 6.45
C LYS A 197 -4.76 41.24 6.14
N PHE A 198 -5.35 40.60 5.14
CA PHE A 198 -6.73 40.78 4.72
C PHE A 198 -7.47 39.45 4.74
N ASP A 199 -8.72 39.44 5.18
CA ASP A 199 -9.56 38.24 5.15
C ASP A 199 -10.09 37.90 3.73
N LEU A 200 -10.82 36.79 3.61
CA LEU A 200 -11.46 36.36 2.35
C LEU A 200 -12.57 37.32 1.87
N SER A 201 -13.01 38.28 2.67
CA SER A 201 -13.97 39.32 2.25
C SER A 201 -13.25 40.60 1.80
N GLY A 202 -12.02 40.82 2.24
CA GLY A 202 -11.21 42.01 1.98
C GLY A 202 -11.15 42.98 3.16
N ASN A 203 -11.59 42.56 4.34
CA ASN A 203 -11.44 43.34 5.57
C ASN A 203 -10.01 43.21 6.08
N VAL A 204 -9.46 44.30 6.59
CA VAL A 204 -8.13 44.34 7.20
C VAL A 204 -8.17 43.67 8.57
N ILE A 205 -7.19 42.81 8.84
CA ILE A 205 -6.96 42.21 10.16
C ILE A 205 -5.80 42.97 10.80
N GLU A 206 -6.11 44.10 11.44
CA GLU A 206 -5.11 45.02 12.02
C GLU A 206 -4.25 44.36 13.10
N SER A 207 -4.84 43.42 13.86
CA SER A 207 -4.17 42.70 14.95
C SER A 207 -2.92 41.97 14.47
N PHE A 208 -2.88 41.49 13.22
CA PHE A 208 -1.71 40.81 12.68
C PHE A 208 -0.46 41.69 12.70
N TRP A 209 -0.58 42.92 12.20
CA TRP A 209 0.55 43.84 12.16
C TRP A 209 0.88 44.40 13.54
N ASP A 210 -0.14 44.66 14.37
CA ASP A 210 0.05 45.14 15.73
C ASP A 210 0.84 44.14 16.59
N THR A 211 0.55 42.85 16.46
CA THR A 211 1.31 41.78 17.11
C THR A 211 2.72 41.70 16.55
N LEU A 212 2.86 41.65 15.22
CA LEU A 212 4.17 41.50 14.57
C LEU A 212 5.15 42.62 14.95
N ARG A 213 4.69 43.89 14.91
CA ARG A 213 5.53 45.05 15.22
C ARG A 213 5.86 45.19 16.71
N ALA A 214 5.11 44.52 17.58
CA ALA A 214 5.39 44.51 19.02
C ALA A 214 6.59 43.60 19.34
N GLU A 215 6.82 42.55 18.55
CA GLU A 215 7.86 41.55 18.78
C GLU A 215 9.09 41.73 17.87
N THR A 216 8.91 42.29 16.66
CA THR A 216 10.00 42.51 15.70
C THR A 216 9.85 43.82 14.94
N THR A 217 10.94 44.32 14.35
CA THR A 217 10.94 45.52 13.50
C THR A 217 11.44 45.16 12.10
N LEU A 218 10.56 45.31 11.11
CA LEU A 218 10.93 45.21 9.70
C LEU A 218 11.52 46.52 9.23
N GLN A 219 12.51 46.46 8.34
CA GLN A 219 13.20 47.62 7.78
C GLN A 219 12.96 47.71 6.28
N GLN A 220 13.18 46.61 5.54
CA GLN A 220 12.93 46.51 4.11
C GLN A 220 12.35 45.15 3.77
N PRO A 221 11.09 44.86 4.14
CA PRO A 221 10.44 43.62 3.75
C PRO A 221 10.32 43.59 2.23
N SER A 222 11.02 42.67 1.57
CA SER A 222 11.11 42.61 0.11
C SER A 222 10.20 41.56 -0.49
N ASP A 223 9.97 40.46 0.23
CA ASP A 223 9.10 39.39 -0.24
C ASP A 223 8.41 38.62 0.91
N ILE A 224 7.36 37.87 0.58
CA ILE A 224 6.55 37.10 1.52
C ILE A 224 6.13 35.76 0.91
N ALA A 225 6.19 34.70 1.71
CA ALA A 225 5.70 33.38 1.36
C ALA A 225 4.91 32.78 2.53
N VAL A 226 3.88 31.99 2.21
CA VAL A 226 3.04 31.33 3.23
C VAL A 226 3.00 29.84 2.96
N VAL A 227 3.18 29.05 4.01
CA VAL A 227 3.16 27.59 3.95
C VAL A 227 2.36 27.03 5.12
N GLN A 228 1.64 25.94 4.85
CA GLN A 228 0.94 25.18 5.87
C GLN A 228 1.87 24.07 6.40
N GLN A 229 2.28 24.17 7.66
CA GLN A 229 3.13 23.21 8.39
C GLN A 229 2.26 22.43 9.39
N GLY A 230 1.79 21.24 8.98
CA GLY A 230 0.79 20.51 9.75
C GLY A 230 -0.51 21.31 9.87
N ASP A 231 -0.97 21.55 11.09
CA ASP A 231 -2.18 22.34 11.35
C ASP A 231 -1.91 23.85 11.50
N GLU A 232 -0.65 24.29 11.55
CA GLU A 232 -0.29 25.71 11.68
C GLU A 232 0.09 26.34 10.33
N THR A 233 -0.42 27.55 10.08
CA THR A 233 0.05 28.38 8.98
C THR A 233 1.28 29.17 9.42
N GLN A 234 2.35 29.09 8.66
CA GLN A 234 3.57 29.86 8.86
C GLN A 234 3.77 30.86 7.71
N VAL A 235 4.10 32.09 8.08
CA VAL A 235 4.35 33.22 7.19
C VAL A 235 5.83 33.56 7.27
N TYR A 236 6.50 33.54 6.13
CA TYR A 236 7.92 33.83 5.98
C TYR A 236 8.05 35.19 5.29
N ILE A 237 8.71 36.14 5.94
CA ILE A 237 8.92 37.50 5.46
C ILE A 237 10.41 37.70 5.25
N LEU A 238 10.82 37.93 3.99
CA LEU A 238 12.21 38.24 3.66
C LEU A 238 12.45 39.74 3.88
N ASP A 239 13.39 40.08 4.76
CA ASP A 239 13.86 41.46 4.94
C ASP A 239 15.24 41.61 4.28
N ALA A 240 15.29 42.44 3.24
CA ALA A 240 16.49 42.59 2.42
C ALA A 240 17.61 43.37 3.11
N SER A 241 17.29 44.36 3.96
CA SER A 241 18.34 45.13 4.65
C SER A 241 18.93 44.36 5.82
N GLN A 242 18.12 43.53 6.47
CA GLN A 242 18.56 42.68 7.58
C GLN A 242 19.14 41.34 7.13
N GLN A 243 19.02 40.98 5.85
CA GLN A 243 19.46 39.69 5.28
C GLN A 243 18.95 38.49 6.08
N ALA A 244 17.69 38.57 6.52
CA ALA A 244 17.07 37.59 7.39
C ALA A 244 15.63 37.30 6.94
N ILE A 245 15.15 36.11 7.30
CA ILE A 245 13.77 35.72 7.10
C ILE A 245 13.09 35.67 8.47
N PHE A 246 12.04 36.46 8.65
CA PHE A 246 11.20 36.45 9.83
C PHE A 246 10.08 35.43 9.63
N VAL A 247 9.96 34.48 10.55
CA VAL A 247 8.91 33.46 10.52
C VAL A 247 7.92 33.74 11.62
N VAL A 248 6.65 33.92 11.23
CA VAL A 248 5.53 34.22 12.13
C VAL A 248 4.35 33.30 11.85
N ASN A 249 3.41 33.20 12.78
CA ASN A 249 2.16 32.45 12.56
C ASN A 249 1.09 33.31 11.84
N ALA A 250 -0.11 32.77 11.65
CA ALA A 250 -1.23 33.48 11.03
C ALA A 250 -1.73 34.67 11.85
N GLU A 251 -1.50 34.69 13.16
CA GLU A 251 -1.90 35.74 14.11
C GLU A 251 -0.86 36.87 14.18
N GLY A 252 0.34 36.67 13.65
CA GLY A 252 1.45 37.62 13.66
C GLY A 252 2.46 37.43 14.79
N ASP A 253 2.29 36.39 15.62
CA ASP A 253 3.23 36.05 16.70
C ASP A 253 4.58 35.62 16.10
N PHE A 254 5.67 36.18 16.60
CA PHE A 254 7.00 35.89 16.10
C PHE A 254 7.47 34.51 16.60
N ARG A 255 7.91 33.66 15.66
CA ARG A 255 8.43 32.32 15.97
C ARG A 255 9.94 32.32 16.00
N GLN A 256 10.56 32.77 14.91
CA GLN A 256 12.00 32.71 14.73
C GLN A 256 12.49 33.70 13.66
N GLN A 257 13.74 34.12 13.80
CA GLN A 257 14.48 34.85 12.78
C GLN A 257 15.57 33.93 12.23
N LEU A 258 15.50 33.67 10.92
CA LEU A 258 16.47 32.85 10.21
C LEU A 258 17.52 33.77 9.57
N SER A 259 18.72 33.78 10.16
CA SER A 259 19.86 34.48 9.56
C SER A 259 20.38 33.68 8.37
N LEU A 260 20.44 34.32 7.20
CA LEU A 260 20.94 33.67 5.99
C LEU A 260 22.47 33.51 6.11
N SER A 261 22.92 32.31 6.48
CA SER A 261 24.32 31.98 6.79
C SER A 261 25.34 32.34 5.70
N GLN A 262 24.90 32.41 4.44
CA GLN A 262 25.73 32.78 3.30
C GLN A 262 25.92 34.29 3.09
N GLN A 263 25.31 35.15 3.92
CA GLN A 263 25.28 36.61 3.76
C GLN A 263 24.91 36.98 2.32
N LEU A 264 23.63 36.84 1.97
CA LEU A 264 23.09 37.17 0.65
C LEU A 264 23.06 38.70 0.50
N PRO A 265 23.94 39.31 -0.31
CA PRO A 265 24.09 40.76 -0.33
C PRO A 265 22.88 41.53 -0.88
N SER A 266 22.10 40.90 -1.75
CA SER A 266 20.94 41.49 -2.41
C SER A 266 19.84 40.43 -2.59
N PRO A 267 19.21 39.99 -1.48
CA PRO A 267 18.24 38.92 -1.53
C PRO A 267 16.91 39.42 -2.10
N MET A 268 16.40 38.75 -3.12
CA MET A 268 15.12 39.07 -3.76
C MET A 268 14.46 37.82 -4.33
N GLY A 269 13.16 37.70 -4.11
CA GLY A 269 12.41 36.49 -4.42
C GLY A 269 12.53 35.48 -3.27
N LEU A 270 11.38 35.07 -2.74
CA LEU A 270 11.24 34.07 -1.69
C LEU A 270 10.19 33.04 -2.14
N ALA A 271 10.55 31.78 -2.06
CA ALA A 271 9.61 30.67 -2.24
C ALA A 271 9.86 29.63 -1.15
N VAL A 272 8.79 29.11 -0.55
CA VAL A 272 8.89 28.18 0.58
C VAL A 272 8.02 26.96 0.31
N THR A 273 8.58 25.77 0.55
CA THR A 273 7.86 24.49 0.58
C THR A 273 7.78 23.99 2.02
N GLN A 274 7.12 22.85 2.24
CA GLN A 274 7.11 22.22 3.56
C GLN A 274 8.49 21.77 4.03
N GLU A 275 9.45 21.59 3.10
CA GLU A 275 10.76 21.00 3.36
C GLU A 275 11.93 21.98 3.19
N ALA A 276 11.76 23.04 2.39
CA ALA A 276 12.87 23.92 2.03
C ALA A 276 12.43 25.37 1.77
N ILE A 277 13.42 26.27 1.89
CA ILE A 277 13.30 27.70 1.59
C ILE A 277 14.20 28.01 0.40
N PHE A 278 13.69 28.75 -0.57
CA PHE A 278 14.43 29.21 -1.75
C PHE A 278 14.50 30.73 -1.74
N VAL A 279 15.71 31.26 -1.88
CA VAL A 279 15.97 32.69 -1.89
C VAL A 279 16.82 33.04 -3.11
N GLY A 280 16.39 34.01 -3.90
CA GLY A 280 17.20 34.58 -4.97
C GLY A 280 18.18 35.61 -4.42
N ASP A 281 19.36 35.74 -5.01
CA ASP A 281 20.29 36.83 -4.75
C ASP A 281 20.75 37.46 -6.06
N ASN A 282 20.50 38.76 -6.19
CA ASN A 282 20.75 39.50 -7.42
C ASN A 282 22.19 39.96 -7.59
N GLN A 283 22.95 40.08 -6.50
CA GLN A 283 24.38 40.40 -6.60
C GLN A 283 25.18 39.18 -7.08
N ARG A 284 24.80 37.97 -6.66
CA ARG A 284 25.41 36.70 -7.09
C ARG A 284 24.75 36.14 -8.35
N GLN A 285 23.55 36.61 -8.70
CA GLN A 285 22.73 36.13 -9.82
C GLN A 285 22.47 34.62 -9.74
N ARG A 286 22.03 34.16 -8.56
CA ARG A 286 21.79 32.76 -8.22
C ARG A 286 20.55 32.59 -7.36
N VAL A 287 20.08 31.35 -7.28
CA VAL A 287 19.06 30.91 -6.32
C VAL A 287 19.73 29.97 -5.32
N PHE A 288 19.46 30.18 -4.04
CA PHE A 288 20.00 29.40 -2.93
C PHE A 288 18.87 28.61 -2.26
N LYS A 289 19.13 27.34 -1.94
CA LYS A 289 18.26 26.45 -1.16
C LYS A 289 18.74 26.40 0.29
N PHE A 290 17.81 26.57 1.21
CA PHE A 290 17.99 26.41 2.65
C PHE A 290 17.01 25.37 3.20
N THR A 291 17.35 24.76 4.33
CA THR A 291 16.40 23.96 5.11
C THR A 291 15.36 24.88 5.76
N ILE A 292 14.25 24.32 6.25
CA ILE A 292 13.26 25.09 7.04
C ILE A 292 13.85 25.69 8.33
N ALA A 293 14.98 25.16 8.81
CA ALA A 293 15.73 25.68 9.94
C ALA A 293 16.70 26.82 9.56
N GLY A 294 16.77 27.20 8.28
CA GLY A 294 17.64 28.27 7.78
C GLY A 294 19.08 27.82 7.48
N GLU A 295 19.36 26.50 7.49
CA GLU A 295 20.69 25.99 7.17
C GLU A 295 20.90 25.95 5.66
N PHE A 296 22.09 26.34 5.21
CA PHE A 296 22.41 26.36 3.79
C PHE A 296 22.61 24.96 3.22
N VAL A 297 21.91 24.63 2.13
CA VAL A 297 22.01 23.34 1.45
C VAL A 297 22.89 23.45 0.20
N GLY A 298 22.62 24.42 -0.67
CA GLY A 298 23.36 24.61 -1.91
C GLY A 298 22.70 25.61 -2.87
N GLU A 299 23.29 25.81 -4.04
CA GLU A 299 22.78 26.70 -5.08
C GLU A 299 22.11 25.92 -6.23
N ALA A 300 21.17 26.58 -6.91
CA ALA A 300 20.51 26.03 -8.07
C ALA A 300 21.50 25.75 -9.21
N GLN A 301 21.48 24.52 -9.73
CA GLN A 301 22.39 24.07 -10.76
C GLN A 301 21.92 24.52 -12.15
N GLY A 302 22.84 25.04 -12.95
CA GLY A 302 22.58 25.46 -14.33
C GLY A 302 21.84 26.80 -14.48
N TYR A 303 21.55 27.50 -13.37
CA TYR A 303 20.92 28.83 -13.41
C TYR A 303 21.92 29.94 -13.08
N HIS A 304 22.08 30.89 -14.02
CA HIS A 304 22.90 32.08 -13.86
C HIS A 304 22.14 33.29 -14.42
N GLY A 305 21.54 34.09 -13.53
CA GLY A 305 20.71 35.22 -13.92
C GLY A 305 20.11 35.96 -12.73
N SER A 306 19.49 37.10 -13.00
CA SER A 306 18.76 37.88 -12.01
C SER A 306 17.49 37.17 -11.52
N VAL A 307 17.09 37.43 -10.28
CA VAL A 307 15.89 36.86 -9.67
C VAL A 307 14.99 38.02 -9.22
N ALA A 308 13.82 38.16 -9.83
CA ALA A 308 12.84 39.18 -9.49
C ALA A 308 11.67 38.66 -8.65
N ALA A 309 11.29 37.40 -8.84
CA ALA A 309 10.37 36.67 -7.96
C ALA A 309 10.56 35.16 -8.11
N LEU A 310 10.12 34.43 -7.09
CA LEU A 310 10.08 32.98 -7.04
C LEU A 310 8.68 32.54 -6.64
N THR A 311 8.18 31.43 -7.20
CA THR A 311 6.96 30.79 -6.73
C THR A 311 7.05 29.27 -6.88
N VAL A 312 6.47 28.54 -5.93
CA VAL A 312 6.35 27.08 -6.02
C VAL A 312 5.05 26.72 -6.73
N GLU A 313 5.13 25.75 -7.65
CA GLU A 313 3.96 25.09 -8.22
C GLU A 313 3.44 24.02 -7.25
N ASN A 314 2.36 24.34 -6.55
CA ASN A 314 1.62 23.39 -5.70
C ASN A 314 0.32 23.01 -6.40
N THR A 315 0.33 21.99 -7.27
CA THR A 315 -0.90 21.52 -7.91
C THR A 315 -1.65 20.54 -7.00
N PRO A 316 -2.91 20.83 -6.59
CA PRO A 316 -3.72 19.90 -5.79
C PRO A 316 -4.04 18.58 -6.51
N THR A 317 -3.98 18.59 -7.84
CA THR A 317 -4.33 17.46 -8.72
C THR A 317 -3.18 16.48 -8.92
N GLY A 318 -1.99 16.77 -8.37
CA GLY A 318 -0.78 15.99 -8.59
C GLY A 318 -0.25 16.03 -10.02
N MET A 319 -0.96 16.65 -10.98
CA MET A 319 -0.49 16.85 -12.35
C MET A 319 0.39 18.11 -12.41
N SER A 320 1.63 17.94 -12.85
CA SER A 320 2.50 19.06 -13.24
C SER A 320 2.01 19.67 -14.55
N PHE A 321 1.75 20.97 -14.59
CA PHE A 321 1.42 21.67 -15.84
C PHE A 321 2.66 21.91 -16.71
N ALA A 322 3.86 21.89 -16.10
CA ALA A 322 5.12 21.95 -16.82
C ALA A 322 5.47 20.64 -17.53
N SER A 323 5.13 19.47 -16.97
CA SER A 323 5.64 18.18 -17.49
C SER A 323 4.59 17.15 -17.89
N GLY A 324 3.30 17.36 -17.55
CA GLY A 324 2.27 16.33 -17.75
C GLY A 324 2.52 15.04 -16.95
N LEU A 325 3.52 15.05 -16.06
CA LEU A 325 3.89 13.95 -15.17
C LEU A 325 3.35 14.26 -13.78
N ALA A 326 2.88 13.21 -13.11
CA ALA A 326 2.39 13.33 -11.76
C ALA A 326 3.55 13.36 -10.74
N GLY A 327 3.49 14.25 -9.75
CA GLY A 327 4.27 14.11 -8.52
C GLY A 327 5.50 15.00 -8.30
N ASN A 328 5.89 15.89 -9.22
CA ASN A 328 7.04 16.76 -9.01
C ASN A 328 6.61 18.18 -8.62
N GLN A 329 7.21 18.75 -7.57
CA GLN A 329 7.11 20.17 -7.26
C GLN A 329 8.09 20.96 -8.15
N PHE A 330 7.64 22.08 -8.72
CA PHE A 330 8.46 22.96 -9.57
C PHE A 330 8.65 24.30 -8.90
N LEU A 331 9.83 24.88 -9.10
CA LEU A 331 10.13 26.25 -8.72
C LEU A 331 10.13 27.11 -9.98
N TRP A 332 9.19 28.04 -10.06
CA TRP A 332 9.13 29.03 -11.12
C TRP A 332 9.88 30.29 -10.69
N LEU A 333 10.71 30.80 -11.59
CA LEU A 333 11.54 31.96 -11.38
C LEU A 333 11.21 33.01 -12.43
N HIS A 334 10.96 34.24 -12.01
CA HIS A 334 10.91 35.37 -12.94
C HIS A 334 12.24 36.13 -12.89
N PRO A 335 12.99 36.25 -14.01
CA PRO A 335 14.26 36.97 -13.99
C PRO A 335 14.14 38.50 -13.86
N GLY A 336 12.95 39.06 -14.06
CA GLY A 336 12.69 40.50 -14.12
C GLY A 336 12.39 41.03 -15.52
N GLY A 337 11.84 42.25 -15.56
CA GLY A 337 11.47 42.95 -16.79
C GLY A 337 10.50 42.15 -17.66
N ASN A 338 10.80 42.06 -18.95
CA ASN A 338 10.02 41.25 -19.89
C ASN A 338 10.63 39.86 -20.12
N ALA A 339 11.56 39.39 -19.30
CA ALA A 339 12.17 38.07 -19.49
C ALA A 339 11.13 36.96 -19.26
N PHE A 340 11.23 35.87 -20.02
CA PHE A 340 10.38 34.70 -19.78
C PHE A 340 10.70 34.06 -18.43
N PRO A 341 9.68 33.66 -17.65
CA PRO A 341 9.90 32.84 -16.46
C PRO A 341 10.62 31.54 -16.79
N VAL A 342 11.48 31.10 -15.87
CA VAL A 342 12.30 29.89 -15.96
C VAL A 342 11.76 28.88 -14.97
N VAL A 343 11.72 27.61 -15.37
CA VAL A 343 11.32 26.49 -14.50
C VAL A 343 12.56 25.78 -13.97
N LEU A 344 12.59 25.56 -12.67
CA LEU A 344 13.61 24.80 -11.95
C LEU A 344 12.97 23.54 -11.34
N TYR A 345 13.60 22.40 -11.60
CA TYR A 345 13.19 21.11 -11.07
C TYR A 345 13.84 20.89 -9.73
N LEU A 346 13.06 20.57 -8.70
CA LEU A 346 13.56 20.48 -7.32
C LEU A 346 14.27 19.15 -6.99
N ASP A 347 14.21 18.15 -7.87
CA ASP A 347 14.66 16.77 -7.63
C ASP A 347 15.64 16.22 -8.68
N ARG A 348 16.16 17.09 -9.57
CA ARG A 348 17.02 16.69 -10.70
C ARG A 348 18.49 17.07 -10.56
N ALA A 349 18.84 17.79 -9.50
CA ALA A 349 20.24 17.98 -9.12
C ALA A 349 20.41 17.69 -7.62
N TYR A 350 21.65 17.51 -7.23
CA TYR A 350 22.04 17.05 -5.90
C TYR A 350 23.30 17.78 -5.45
N VAL A 351 23.50 17.91 -4.14
CA VAL A 351 24.80 18.29 -3.59
C VAL A 351 25.84 17.20 -3.92
N ASN A 352 27.12 17.59 -4.06
CA ASN A 352 28.16 16.66 -4.52
C ASN A 352 28.69 15.73 -3.41
N SER A 353 28.46 16.08 -2.15
CA SER A 353 28.97 15.35 -0.99
C SER A 353 27.98 15.44 0.16
N GLY A 354 27.81 14.36 0.89
CA GLY A 354 27.00 14.29 2.09
C GLY A 354 27.50 13.19 3.02
N ILE A 355 27.31 13.36 4.32
CA ILE A 355 27.79 12.41 5.32
C ILE A 355 26.69 12.06 6.29
N VAL A 356 26.67 10.81 6.74
CA VAL A 356 25.84 10.31 7.84
C VAL A 356 26.72 9.53 8.79
N TRP A 357 26.59 9.78 10.09
CA TRP A 357 27.33 9.05 11.10
C TRP A 357 26.48 8.89 12.36
N GLY A 358 26.65 7.78 13.05
CA GLY A 358 25.83 7.46 14.22
C GLY A 358 26.40 6.29 15.00
N GLY A 359 25.94 6.13 16.23
CA GLY A 359 26.39 5.01 17.04
C GLY A 359 26.09 5.06 18.53
N SER A 360 27.01 4.42 19.26
CA SER A 360 26.82 3.63 20.49
C SER A 360 26.02 2.35 20.29
N PHE A 361 26.14 1.71 19.13
CA PHE A 361 25.50 0.41 18.90
C PHE A 361 26.20 -0.66 19.74
N HIS A 362 25.46 -1.24 20.69
CA HIS A 362 25.95 -2.30 21.56
C HIS A 362 24.88 -3.40 21.67
N PRO A 363 25.22 -4.66 21.32
CA PRO A 363 24.27 -5.76 21.44
C PRO A 363 23.94 -6.19 22.85
N ARG A 364 24.96 -6.13 23.71
CA ARG A 364 24.98 -6.72 25.05
C ARG A 364 25.92 -5.90 25.92
N GLU A 365 25.87 -6.15 27.22
CA GLU A 365 26.79 -5.53 28.20
C GLU A 365 28.25 -5.97 28.03
N ASN A 366 28.50 -7.08 27.32
CA ASN A 366 29.84 -7.61 27.09
C ASN A 366 30.33 -7.29 25.68
N ALA A 367 31.66 -7.24 25.52
CA ALA A 367 32.31 -7.09 24.23
C ALA A 367 31.91 -8.22 23.27
N VAL A 368 31.61 -7.85 22.02
CA VAL A 368 31.24 -8.79 20.95
C VAL A 368 32.27 -8.74 19.84
N GLN A 369 32.38 -9.86 19.12
CA GLN A 369 33.18 -9.91 17.90
C GLN A 369 32.33 -9.39 16.74
N TRP A 370 32.53 -8.13 16.37
CA TRP A 370 31.97 -7.58 15.13
C TRP A 370 32.52 -8.36 13.93
N HIS A 371 31.66 -8.69 12.96
CA HIS A 371 32.04 -9.62 11.91
C HIS A 371 31.81 -9.04 10.52
N GLN A 372 30.55 -8.94 10.08
CA GLN A 372 30.20 -8.53 8.73
C GLN A 372 29.24 -7.34 8.77
N PHE A 373 29.32 -6.46 7.77
CA PHE A 373 28.21 -5.58 7.45
C PHE A 373 27.73 -5.82 6.02
N LYS A 374 26.46 -5.50 5.78
CA LYS A 374 25.80 -5.54 4.49
C LYS A 374 24.89 -4.31 4.36
N ALA A 375 25.20 -3.45 3.41
CA ALA A 375 24.38 -2.30 3.07
C ALA A 375 23.38 -2.68 1.97
N LYS A 376 22.12 -2.33 2.18
CA LYS A 376 21.09 -2.39 1.16
C LYS A 376 21.00 -1.01 0.52
N VAL A 377 21.35 -0.95 -0.76
CA VAL A 377 21.30 0.26 -1.58
C VAL A 377 20.49 -0.02 -2.84
N GLU A 378 19.84 1.00 -3.38
CA GLU A 378 19.40 0.94 -4.77
C GLU A 378 20.63 0.96 -5.68
N ALA A 379 20.53 0.37 -6.89
CA ALA A 379 21.65 0.24 -7.81
C ALA A 379 22.40 1.59 -7.96
N LEU A 380 23.69 1.60 -7.62
CA LEU A 380 24.52 2.80 -7.67
C LEU A 380 24.53 3.34 -9.09
N GLN A 381 24.18 4.61 -9.22
CA GLN A 381 24.11 5.31 -10.50
C GLN A 381 25.51 5.73 -10.94
N THR A 382 25.72 5.90 -12.24
CA THR A 382 27.01 6.36 -12.79
C THR A 382 27.42 7.71 -12.19
N GLY A 383 28.65 7.80 -11.70
CA GLY A 383 29.18 9.03 -11.08
C GLY A 383 28.69 9.26 -9.65
N THR A 384 28.17 8.23 -8.97
CA THR A 384 27.82 8.26 -7.55
C THR A 384 28.58 7.17 -6.80
N HIS A 385 29.06 7.47 -5.60
CA HIS A 385 29.82 6.55 -4.79
C HIS A 385 29.42 6.58 -3.32
N LEU A 386 29.61 5.44 -2.64
CA LEU A 386 29.44 5.29 -1.20
C LEU A 386 30.71 4.73 -0.57
N GLN A 387 31.14 5.33 0.53
CA GLN A 387 32.22 4.80 1.35
C GLN A 387 31.78 4.63 2.80
N PHE A 388 31.98 3.44 3.35
CA PHE A 388 31.62 3.10 4.73
C PHE A 388 32.83 3.23 5.66
N PHE A 389 32.58 3.67 6.89
CA PHE A 389 33.57 3.90 7.93
C PHE A 389 33.08 3.29 9.24
N PHE A 390 33.98 2.65 9.98
CA PHE A 390 33.65 2.00 11.25
C PHE A 390 34.62 2.42 12.35
N TYR A 391 34.10 2.61 13.55
CA TYR A 391 34.88 2.81 14.76
C TYR A 391 34.36 1.89 15.86
N THR A 392 35.25 1.17 16.53
CA THR A 392 34.89 0.24 17.61
C THR A 392 35.64 0.60 18.90
N SER A 393 34.96 0.54 20.05
CA SER A 393 35.52 0.90 21.35
C SER A 393 34.92 0.07 22.48
N ASP A 394 35.66 -0.05 23.58
CA ASP A 394 35.17 -0.64 24.84
C ASP A 394 34.45 0.38 25.73
N ARG A 395 34.57 1.67 25.40
CA ARG A 395 33.90 2.76 26.13
C ARG A 395 32.88 3.41 25.22
N ASP A 396 31.77 3.82 25.82
CA ASP A 396 30.75 4.63 25.16
C ASP A 396 31.23 6.08 25.02
N ILE A 397 32.24 6.28 24.19
CA ILE A 397 32.79 7.60 23.87
C ILE A 397 32.71 7.72 22.35
N PRO A 398 31.93 8.68 21.82
CA PRO A 398 31.83 8.86 20.38
C PRO A 398 33.21 9.25 19.81
N PRO A 399 33.56 8.76 18.60
CA PRO A 399 34.73 9.25 17.89
C PRO A 399 34.55 10.74 17.56
N PRO A 400 35.63 11.47 17.22
CA PRO A 400 35.52 12.84 16.71
C PRO A 400 34.52 12.90 15.56
N ALA A 401 33.65 13.91 15.61
CA ALA A 401 32.66 14.14 14.58
C ALA A 401 33.37 14.33 13.22
N PRO A 402 32.85 13.73 12.14
CA PRO A 402 33.39 13.95 10.82
C PRO A 402 33.33 15.43 10.43
N ASN A 403 34.28 15.87 9.61
CA ASN A 403 34.30 17.23 9.09
C ASN A 403 33.45 17.32 7.81
N PRO A 404 32.23 17.89 7.86
CA PRO A 404 31.34 17.99 6.69
C PRO A 404 31.87 18.95 5.61
N THR A 405 32.79 19.85 5.97
CA THR A 405 33.34 20.86 5.05
C THR A 405 34.50 20.32 4.20
N ASP A 406 35.05 19.15 4.56
CA ASP A 406 36.03 18.45 3.75
C ASP A 406 35.31 17.40 2.89
N PRO A 407 35.10 17.67 1.58
CA PRO A 407 34.38 16.75 0.70
C PRO A 407 35.21 15.54 0.30
N ILE A 408 36.52 15.51 0.60
CA ILE A 408 37.43 14.44 0.18
C ILE A 408 37.69 13.47 1.33
N TYR A 409 37.96 14.00 2.52
CA TYR A 409 38.28 13.19 3.71
C TYR A 409 37.48 13.63 4.94
N PRO A 410 36.14 13.47 4.94
CA PRO A 410 35.32 13.91 6.06
C PRO A 410 35.57 13.07 7.33
N PHE A 411 36.01 11.82 7.19
CA PHE A 411 36.35 10.94 8.31
C PHE A 411 37.87 10.85 8.50
N ASP A 412 38.35 11.09 9.71
CA ASP A 412 39.76 10.94 10.06
C ASP A 412 40.19 9.46 9.96
N ALA A 413 40.98 9.14 8.94
CA ALA A 413 41.45 7.78 8.66
C ALA A 413 42.36 7.18 9.74
N THR A 414 42.87 7.98 10.69
CA THR A 414 43.63 7.47 11.84
C THR A 414 42.74 6.86 12.92
N ILE A 415 41.45 7.24 12.93
CA ILE A 415 40.47 6.82 13.94
C ILE A 415 39.44 5.90 13.29
N TRP A 416 38.88 6.32 12.16
CA TRP A 416 37.87 5.60 11.42
C TRP A 416 38.51 4.59 10.48
N LYS A 417 38.11 3.32 10.61
CA LYS A 417 38.48 2.29 9.64
C LYS A 417 37.61 2.43 8.41
N ALA A 418 38.22 2.95 7.33
CA ALA A 418 37.58 3.10 6.04
C ALA A 418 37.49 1.75 5.31
N MET A 419 36.38 1.56 4.62
CA MET A 419 36.22 0.48 3.66
C MET A 419 36.59 0.90 2.23
N PRO A 420 36.85 -0.08 1.34
CA PRO A 420 36.97 0.19 -0.08
C PRO A 420 35.72 0.90 -0.61
N LEU A 421 35.94 1.82 -1.55
CA LEU A 421 34.87 2.56 -2.22
C LEU A 421 33.89 1.60 -2.89
N ASP A 422 32.59 1.89 -2.77
CA ASP A 422 31.47 1.12 -3.35
C ASP A 422 31.36 -0.34 -2.88
N SER A 423 32.07 -0.70 -1.81
CA SER A 423 31.96 -2.02 -1.20
C SER A 423 30.73 -2.06 -0.29
N LEU A 424 29.65 -2.68 -0.78
CA LEU A 424 28.36 -2.78 -0.07
C LEU A 424 28.33 -3.92 0.98
N GLU A 425 29.28 -4.84 0.88
CA GLU A 425 29.50 -5.90 1.86
C GLU A 425 30.99 -5.91 2.25
N GLY A 426 31.28 -6.35 3.47
CA GLY A 426 32.66 -6.46 3.93
C GLY A 426 32.75 -6.76 5.42
N LEU A 427 34.00 -6.88 5.88
CA LEU A 427 34.31 -7.35 7.22
C LEU A 427 34.69 -6.20 8.16
N ILE A 428 34.15 -6.23 9.37
CA ILE A 428 34.56 -5.37 10.48
C ILE A 428 35.62 -6.15 11.25
N LEU A 429 36.89 -5.96 10.87
CA LEU A 429 38.01 -6.69 11.47
C LEU A 429 38.53 -5.98 12.74
N GLY A 430 38.70 -6.73 13.81
CA GLY A 430 39.28 -6.23 15.05
C GLY A 430 39.14 -7.21 16.21
N GLU A 431 39.57 -6.77 17.39
CA GLU A 431 39.28 -7.45 18.65
C GLU A 431 37.79 -7.29 19.02
N ALA A 432 37.32 -8.12 19.96
CA ALA A 432 35.99 -7.94 20.52
C ALA A 432 35.92 -6.57 21.19
N LYS A 433 34.93 -5.77 20.82
CA LYS A 433 34.66 -4.45 21.37
C LYS A 433 33.17 -4.33 21.66
N GLN A 434 32.83 -3.57 22.70
CA GLN A 434 31.45 -3.45 23.16
C GLN A 434 30.59 -2.54 22.25
N TYR A 435 31.16 -1.44 21.76
CA TYR A 435 30.44 -0.41 21.02
C TYR A 435 30.93 -0.29 19.58
N LEU A 436 29.99 0.01 18.68
CA LEU A 436 30.22 0.31 17.27
C LEU A 436 29.61 1.66 16.89
N TRP A 437 30.37 2.44 16.12
CA TRP A 437 29.92 3.61 15.38
C TRP A 437 30.11 3.36 13.89
N VAL A 438 29.15 3.87 13.11
CA VAL A 438 29.11 3.72 11.66
C VAL A 438 29.03 5.11 11.04
N GLY A 439 29.90 5.34 10.05
CA GLY A 439 29.92 6.52 9.20
C GLY A 439 29.74 6.11 7.74
N VAL A 440 29.08 6.94 6.95
CA VAL A 440 28.94 6.76 5.51
C VAL A 440 29.16 8.10 4.84
N HIS A 441 30.00 8.10 3.81
CA HIS A 441 30.24 9.24 2.93
C HIS A 441 29.59 8.98 1.58
N PHE A 442 28.71 9.89 1.18
CA PHE A 442 28.04 9.93 -0.11
C PHE A 442 28.77 10.93 -0.99
N THR A 443 29.11 10.52 -2.20
CA THR A 443 29.66 11.43 -3.21
C THR A 443 28.93 11.27 -4.53
N GLY A 444 28.84 12.37 -5.29
CA GLY A 444 28.18 12.38 -6.59
C GLY A 444 28.60 13.57 -7.44
N GLU A 445 28.40 13.45 -8.76
CA GLU A 445 28.62 14.53 -9.73
C GLU A 445 27.44 15.54 -9.84
N GLY A 446 26.52 15.51 -8.87
CA GLY A 446 25.39 16.46 -8.78
C GLY A 446 24.19 16.19 -9.70
N LYS A 447 24.24 15.16 -10.56
CA LYS A 447 23.12 14.75 -11.44
C LYS A 447 22.32 13.56 -10.91
N ALA A 448 22.92 12.82 -9.99
CA ALA A 448 22.47 11.54 -9.48
C ALA A 448 22.84 11.46 -8.00
N SER A 449 22.13 10.63 -7.25
CA SER A 449 22.44 10.40 -5.84
C SER A 449 22.46 8.92 -5.52
N PRO A 450 23.43 8.44 -4.71
CA PRO A 450 23.30 7.14 -4.08
C PRO A 450 22.08 7.12 -3.16
N ARG A 451 21.41 5.97 -3.07
CA ARG A 451 20.21 5.76 -2.26
C ARG A 451 20.44 4.61 -1.28
N LEU A 452 20.67 4.95 -0.02
CA LEU A 452 20.96 4.00 1.05
C LEU A 452 19.67 3.70 1.83
N GLU A 453 19.23 2.45 1.79
CA GLU A 453 17.99 2.03 2.43
C GLU A 453 18.25 1.52 3.86
N GLN A 454 19.26 0.67 4.04
CA GLN A 454 19.49 0.01 5.31
C GLN A 454 20.93 -0.47 5.46
N ILE A 455 21.45 -0.50 6.68
CA ILE A 455 22.70 -1.19 7.00
C ILE A 455 22.40 -2.33 7.96
N ARG A 456 22.86 -3.54 7.62
CA ARG A 456 22.83 -4.70 8.51
C ARG A 456 24.24 -4.94 9.03
N VAL A 457 24.41 -5.06 10.34
CA VAL A 457 25.68 -5.43 10.97
C VAL A 457 25.51 -6.74 11.72
N GLN A 458 26.46 -7.66 11.57
CA GLN A 458 26.50 -8.96 12.23
C GLN A 458 27.63 -8.99 13.28
N PHE A 459 27.37 -9.67 14.39
CA PHE A 459 28.27 -9.80 15.52
C PHE A 459 28.12 -11.19 16.15
N ASP A 460 29.16 -11.69 16.81
CA ASP A 460 29.21 -13.05 17.37
C ASP A 460 28.70 -14.09 16.35
N TYR A 461 29.09 -13.92 15.08
CA TYR A 461 28.65 -14.77 13.98
C TYR A 461 29.36 -16.12 14.07
N ASP A 462 28.60 -17.21 14.01
CA ASP A 462 29.14 -18.55 13.97
C ASP A 462 29.66 -18.87 12.55
N SER A 463 30.85 -18.35 12.23
CA SER A 463 31.55 -18.62 10.97
C SER A 463 31.69 -20.13 10.72
N TYR A 464 31.84 -20.52 9.46
CA TYR A 464 32.18 -21.87 9.02
C TYR A 464 33.43 -22.45 9.68
N SER A 465 34.23 -21.63 10.36
CA SER A 465 35.31 -22.07 11.23
C SER A 465 34.85 -23.09 12.29
N GLN A 466 33.58 -23.06 12.71
CA GLN A 466 33.01 -24.06 13.62
C GLN A 466 32.97 -25.49 13.05
N TYR A 467 32.81 -25.62 11.73
CA TYR A 467 32.78 -26.91 11.03
C TYR A 467 34.18 -27.43 10.71
N LEU A 468 35.21 -26.60 10.90
CA LEU A 468 36.60 -26.99 10.69
C LEU A 468 37.21 -27.65 11.94
N PRO A 469 38.16 -28.58 11.76
CA PRO A 469 38.91 -29.19 12.87
C PRO A 469 39.55 -28.13 13.80
N ALA A 470 39.64 -28.44 15.09
CA ALA A 470 40.11 -27.51 16.13
C ALA A 470 41.50 -26.90 15.85
N ILE A 471 42.39 -27.64 15.16
CA ILE A 471 43.74 -27.18 14.78
C ILE A 471 43.74 -25.87 13.97
N TYR A 472 42.67 -25.60 13.21
CA TYR A 472 42.53 -24.37 12.43
C TYR A 472 42.05 -23.16 13.27
N ARG A 473 41.62 -23.40 14.51
CA ARG A 473 41.09 -22.38 15.43
C ARG A 473 42.06 -21.99 16.55
N GLU A 474 43.08 -22.82 16.81
CA GLU A 474 43.99 -22.67 17.94
C GLU A 474 44.94 -21.47 17.81
N ASN A 475 45.37 -21.12 16.61
CA ASN A 475 46.30 -20.02 16.40
C ASN A 475 45.55 -18.73 16.01
N PRO A 476 45.61 -17.66 16.84
CA PRO A 476 44.89 -16.42 16.58
C PRO A 476 45.34 -15.70 15.30
N ALA A 477 46.61 -15.82 14.90
CA ALA A 477 47.12 -15.19 13.69
C ALA A 477 46.56 -15.83 12.41
N TYR A 478 46.44 -17.16 12.38
CA TYR A 478 45.84 -17.85 11.23
C TYR A 478 44.32 -17.77 11.23
N ARG A 479 43.70 -17.63 12.41
CA ARG A 479 42.25 -17.51 12.53
C ARG A 479 41.70 -16.31 11.77
N GLN A 480 42.34 -15.15 11.87
CA GLN A 480 41.86 -13.94 11.18
C GLN A 480 41.92 -14.10 9.65
N THR A 481 43.02 -14.64 9.12
CA THR A 481 43.18 -14.91 7.68
C THR A 481 42.20 -15.99 7.20
N LEU A 482 41.97 -17.01 8.03
CA LEU A 482 41.01 -18.08 7.73
C LEU A 482 39.57 -17.54 7.71
N GLU A 483 39.18 -16.70 8.66
CA GLU A 483 37.87 -16.06 8.70
C GLU A 483 37.67 -15.16 7.46
N GLN A 484 38.70 -14.41 7.03
CA GLN A 484 38.65 -13.65 5.77
C GLN A 484 38.48 -14.53 4.53
N LEU A 485 39.11 -15.72 4.52
CA LEU A 485 38.96 -16.66 3.41
C LEU A 485 37.56 -17.29 3.41
N LEU A 486 37.09 -17.71 4.59
CA LEU A 486 35.78 -18.34 4.75
C LEU A 486 34.64 -17.37 4.44
N SER A 487 34.77 -16.10 4.81
CA SER A 487 33.74 -15.09 4.53
C SER A 487 33.45 -14.93 3.04
N LEU A 488 34.43 -15.18 2.16
CA LEU A 488 34.22 -15.17 0.70
C LEU A 488 33.25 -16.27 0.26
N PHE A 489 33.36 -17.46 0.86
CA PHE A 489 32.45 -18.57 0.59
C PHE A 489 31.11 -18.36 1.28
N GLU A 490 31.12 -17.90 2.53
CA GLU A 490 29.91 -17.60 3.30
C GLU A 490 29.04 -16.56 2.60
N SER A 491 29.60 -15.46 2.08
CA SER A 491 28.85 -14.48 1.29
C SER A 491 28.13 -15.13 0.10
N GLY A 492 28.77 -16.06 -0.61
CA GLY A 492 28.16 -16.78 -1.73
C GLY A 492 27.12 -17.83 -1.34
N PHE A 493 27.29 -18.52 -0.21
CA PHE A 493 26.39 -19.61 0.21
C PHE A 493 25.27 -19.18 1.14
N THR A 494 25.37 -18.01 1.80
CA THR A 494 24.37 -17.53 2.76
C THR A 494 22.97 -17.44 2.13
N ASP A 495 22.86 -16.95 0.89
CA ASP A 495 21.57 -16.85 0.21
C ASP A 495 20.97 -18.24 -0.08
N VAL A 496 21.82 -19.21 -0.43
CA VAL A 496 21.40 -20.60 -0.66
C VAL A 496 20.96 -21.25 0.66
N GLU A 497 21.71 -21.06 1.74
CA GLU A 497 21.34 -21.58 3.07
C GLU A 497 20.04 -20.95 3.58
N ALA A 498 19.85 -19.65 3.37
CA ALA A 498 18.61 -18.96 3.71
C ALA A 498 17.42 -19.48 2.89
N ALA A 499 17.62 -19.75 1.60
CA ALA A 499 16.63 -20.40 0.74
C ALA A 499 16.29 -21.82 1.24
N ILE A 500 17.30 -22.61 1.61
CA ILE A 500 17.10 -23.96 2.18
C ILE A 500 16.36 -23.89 3.52
N ALA A 501 16.71 -22.95 4.40
CA ALA A 501 16.06 -22.79 5.70
C ALA A 501 14.58 -22.39 5.57
N SER A 502 14.26 -21.54 4.58
CA SER A 502 12.88 -21.11 4.29
C SER A 502 12.08 -22.13 3.47
N LEU A 503 12.72 -23.17 2.92
CA LEU A 503 12.08 -24.17 2.06
C LEU A 503 10.89 -24.87 2.75
N SER A 504 10.97 -25.10 4.06
CA SER A 504 9.87 -25.68 4.85
C SER A 504 8.60 -24.82 4.85
N GLN A 505 8.73 -23.49 4.72
CA GLN A 505 7.60 -22.55 4.70
C GLN A 505 6.75 -22.72 3.44
N TYR A 506 7.33 -23.19 2.33
CA TYR A 506 6.61 -23.44 1.09
C TYR A 506 5.74 -24.69 1.12
N PHE A 507 5.89 -25.55 2.13
CA PHE A 507 5.03 -26.74 2.30
C PHE A 507 3.89 -26.54 3.31
N ASP A 508 3.89 -25.42 4.03
CA ASP A 508 2.82 -25.07 4.97
C ASP A 508 1.80 -24.15 4.29
N ALA A 509 0.55 -24.60 4.21
CA ALA A 509 -0.56 -23.85 3.63
C ALA A 509 -0.82 -22.49 4.31
N GLN A 510 -0.42 -22.32 5.58
CA GLN A 510 -0.56 -21.07 6.32
C GLN A 510 0.63 -20.12 6.14
N ALA A 511 1.85 -20.65 5.94
CA ALA A 511 3.06 -19.84 5.87
C ALA A 511 3.46 -19.45 4.42
N ILE A 512 3.01 -20.21 3.42
CA ILE A 512 3.39 -19.99 2.03
C ILE A 512 2.87 -18.63 1.49
N PRO A 513 3.66 -17.86 0.70
CA PRO A 513 3.16 -16.65 0.06
C PRO A 513 2.02 -16.93 -0.93
N THR A 514 1.03 -16.04 -1.02
CA THR A 514 -0.22 -16.22 -1.78
C THR A 514 0.00 -16.63 -3.24
N GLN A 515 1.03 -16.04 -3.89
CA GLN A 515 1.39 -16.34 -5.27
C GLN A 515 1.82 -17.79 -5.52
N TRP A 516 2.22 -18.54 -4.49
CA TRP A 516 2.66 -19.93 -4.59
C TRP A 516 1.59 -20.95 -4.17
N LEU A 517 0.39 -20.51 -3.77
CA LEU A 517 -0.73 -21.40 -3.43
C LEU A 517 -1.12 -22.34 -4.59
N PRO A 518 -1.19 -21.90 -5.86
CA PRO A 518 -1.49 -22.80 -6.98
C PRO A 518 -0.43 -23.89 -7.17
N TRP A 519 0.84 -23.56 -6.91
CA TRP A 519 1.93 -24.54 -6.96
C TRP A 519 1.71 -25.62 -5.91
N LEU A 520 1.51 -25.25 -4.64
CA LEU A 520 1.30 -26.22 -3.56
C LEU A 520 0.04 -27.08 -3.78
N ALA A 521 -1.05 -26.47 -4.28
CA ALA A 521 -2.27 -27.19 -4.63
C ALA A 521 -2.05 -28.21 -5.76
N SER A 522 -1.18 -27.90 -6.73
CA SER A 522 -0.85 -28.84 -7.82
C SER A 522 -0.18 -30.12 -7.31
N TRP A 523 0.69 -30.06 -6.28
CA TRP A 523 1.29 -31.23 -5.63
C TRP A 523 0.26 -32.12 -4.95
N LEU A 524 -0.82 -31.53 -4.45
CA LEU A 524 -1.93 -32.24 -3.81
C LEU A 524 -3.01 -32.68 -4.81
N ALA A 525 -2.82 -32.44 -6.11
CA ALA A 525 -3.84 -32.64 -7.14
C ALA A 525 -5.19 -31.96 -6.80
N LEU A 526 -5.11 -30.79 -6.15
CA LEU A 526 -6.26 -29.98 -5.77
C LEU A 526 -6.44 -28.83 -6.76
N GLN A 527 -7.65 -28.70 -7.32
CA GLN A 527 -8.01 -27.56 -8.16
C GLN A 527 -8.53 -26.42 -7.28
N LEU A 528 -7.80 -25.31 -7.25
CA LEU A 528 -8.22 -24.10 -6.52
C LEU A 528 -9.22 -23.30 -7.33
N ASP A 529 -10.18 -22.70 -6.63
CA ASP A 529 -11.07 -21.69 -7.18
C ASP A 529 -10.37 -20.34 -7.14
N GLU A 530 -10.01 -19.82 -8.33
CA GLU A 530 -9.32 -18.53 -8.48
C GLU A 530 -10.13 -17.35 -7.95
N ASN A 531 -11.46 -17.48 -7.89
CA ASN A 531 -12.36 -16.44 -7.40
C ASN A 531 -12.61 -16.52 -5.88
N ALA A 532 -12.09 -17.54 -5.21
CA ALA A 532 -12.27 -17.71 -3.78
C ALA A 532 -11.31 -16.79 -2.97
N PRO A 533 -11.75 -16.23 -1.82
CA PRO A 533 -10.86 -15.49 -0.93
C PRO A 533 -9.67 -16.33 -0.48
N GLU A 534 -8.50 -15.69 -0.32
CA GLU A 534 -7.25 -16.35 0.09
C GLU A 534 -7.40 -17.30 1.31
N PRO A 535 -8.09 -16.93 2.41
CA PRO A 535 -8.25 -17.83 3.55
C PRO A 535 -8.95 -19.14 3.20
N LYS A 536 -9.92 -19.10 2.27
CA LYS A 536 -10.66 -20.28 1.82
C LYS A 536 -9.77 -21.19 0.97
N GLN A 537 -8.91 -20.62 0.13
CA GLN A 537 -7.93 -21.39 -0.65
C GLN A 537 -6.92 -22.10 0.26
N ARG A 538 -6.37 -21.39 1.26
CA ARG A 538 -5.44 -21.97 2.25
C ARG A 538 -6.09 -23.10 3.05
N GLN A 539 -7.34 -22.91 3.47
CA GLN A 539 -8.10 -23.95 4.17
C GLN A 539 -8.33 -25.19 3.29
N ALA A 540 -8.60 -25.01 2.00
CA ALA A 540 -8.78 -26.11 1.06
C ALA A 540 -7.50 -26.96 0.93
N ILE A 541 -6.34 -26.31 0.81
CA ILE A 541 -5.03 -27.00 0.75
C ILE A 541 -4.77 -27.76 2.06
N ALA A 542 -4.99 -27.11 3.21
CA ALA A 542 -4.76 -27.73 4.52
C ALA A 542 -5.66 -28.96 4.78
N GLN A 543 -6.89 -28.98 4.24
CA GLN A 543 -7.84 -30.07 4.42
C GLN A 543 -7.79 -31.12 3.29
N ALA A 544 -7.05 -30.86 2.21
CA ALA A 544 -6.99 -31.74 1.05
C ALA A 544 -6.68 -33.21 1.39
N PRO A 545 -5.71 -33.55 2.28
CA PRO A 545 -5.43 -34.94 2.61
C PRO A 545 -6.65 -35.68 3.19
N ILE A 546 -7.44 -35.01 4.04
CA ILE A 546 -8.64 -35.57 4.67
C ILE A 546 -9.75 -35.73 3.62
N TRP A 547 -9.93 -34.73 2.76
CA TRP A 547 -10.96 -34.78 1.72
C TRP A 547 -10.67 -35.83 0.66
N HIS A 548 -9.41 -35.99 0.24
CA HIS A 548 -9.03 -37.06 -0.68
C HIS A 548 -9.32 -38.45 -0.10
N ALA A 549 -9.13 -38.66 1.21
CA ALA A 549 -9.48 -39.91 1.87
C ALA A 549 -11.00 -40.18 1.92
N GLN A 550 -11.83 -39.15 1.79
CA GLN A 550 -13.30 -39.25 1.84
C GLN A 550 -13.96 -39.14 0.45
N ARG A 551 -13.17 -38.96 -0.61
CA ARG A 551 -13.67 -38.77 -1.97
C ARG A 551 -14.49 -39.98 -2.44
N GLY A 552 -15.60 -39.74 -3.13
CA GLY A 552 -16.53 -40.79 -3.56
C GLY A 552 -17.42 -41.36 -2.44
N THR A 553 -17.37 -40.82 -1.22
CA THR A 553 -18.33 -41.19 -0.16
C THR A 553 -19.43 -40.14 -0.03
N ALA A 554 -20.61 -40.54 0.47
CA ALA A 554 -21.69 -39.61 0.78
C ALA A 554 -21.23 -38.47 1.71
N ARG A 555 -20.41 -38.78 2.71
CA ARG A 555 -19.84 -37.79 3.65
C ARG A 555 -18.86 -36.83 2.97
N GLY A 556 -18.02 -37.33 2.07
CA GLY A 556 -17.10 -36.49 1.30
C GLY A 556 -17.86 -35.52 0.40
N LEU A 557 -18.89 -36.01 -0.30
CA LEU A 557 -19.72 -35.18 -1.16
C LEU A 557 -20.51 -34.11 -0.38
N GLN A 558 -21.06 -34.44 0.79
CA GLN A 558 -21.69 -33.47 1.70
C GLN A 558 -20.70 -32.39 2.14
N THR A 559 -19.50 -32.80 2.52
CA THR A 559 -18.45 -31.88 3.00
C THR A 559 -18.00 -30.93 1.88
N ALA A 560 -17.83 -31.44 0.65
CA ALA A 560 -17.47 -30.65 -0.51
C ALA A 560 -18.57 -29.64 -0.89
N LEU A 561 -19.84 -30.05 -0.91
CA LEU A 561 -20.97 -29.17 -1.19
C LEU A 561 -21.11 -28.06 -0.14
N ARG A 562 -20.89 -28.40 1.13
CA ARG A 562 -20.91 -27.42 2.22
C ARG A 562 -19.76 -26.42 2.12
N PHE A 563 -18.55 -26.88 1.80
CA PHE A 563 -17.37 -26.02 1.73
C PHE A 563 -17.36 -25.11 0.49
N TYR A 564 -17.60 -25.66 -0.71
CA TYR A 564 -17.49 -24.91 -1.95
C TYR A 564 -18.75 -24.11 -2.28
N ALA A 565 -19.94 -24.70 -2.13
CA ALA A 565 -21.21 -24.07 -2.51
C ALA A 565 -22.01 -23.49 -1.32
N ASN A 566 -21.57 -23.72 -0.07
CA ASN A 566 -22.30 -23.31 1.15
C ASN A 566 -23.73 -23.88 1.22
N VAL A 567 -23.90 -25.13 0.78
CA VAL A 567 -25.19 -25.83 0.74
C VAL A 567 -25.15 -27.07 1.63
N ASP A 568 -26.20 -27.27 2.42
CA ASP A 568 -26.37 -28.48 3.23
C ASP A 568 -27.17 -29.50 2.42
N ALA A 569 -26.46 -30.45 1.82
CA ALA A 569 -27.07 -31.52 1.03
C ALA A 569 -27.27 -32.80 1.85
N ARG A 570 -28.39 -33.50 1.63
CA ARG A 570 -28.60 -34.87 2.11
C ARG A 570 -28.41 -35.83 0.93
N ILE A 571 -27.58 -36.85 1.11
CA ILE A 571 -27.34 -37.87 0.10
C ILE A 571 -28.18 -39.07 0.46
N GLU A 572 -29.04 -39.51 -0.45
CA GLU A 572 -29.83 -40.73 -0.28
C GLU A 572 -29.41 -41.74 -1.34
N GLU A 573 -29.06 -42.92 -0.87
CA GLU A 573 -28.70 -44.08 -1.68
C GLU A 573 -29.89 -45.05 -1.62
N PRO A 574 -30.72 -45.13 -2.69
CA PRO A 574 -31.97 -45.91 -2.68
C PRO A 574 -31.77 -47.38 -2.31
N ILE A 575 -30.61 -47.95 -2.64
CA ILE A 575 -30.26 -49.33 -2.30
C ILE A 575 -30.23 -49.60 -0.79
N LEU A 576 -29.92 -48.60 0.05
CA LEU A 576 -29.92 -48.75 1.51
C LEU A 576 -31.33 -48.89 2.10
N GLN A 577 -32.37 -48.51 1.35
CA GLN A 577 -33.77 -48.60 1.76
C GLN A 577 -34.51 -49.80 1.15
N ALA A 578 -33.84 -50.59 0.30
CA ALA A 578 -34.45 -51.75 -0.34
C ALA A 578 -34.68 -52.89 0.69
N THR A 579 -35.94 -53.21 0.96
CA THR A 579 -36.32 -54.36 1.81
C THR A 579 -36.29 -55.66 1.03
N TRP A 580 -35.75 -56.71 1.62
CA TRP A 580 -35.58 -58.03 1.00
C TRP A 580 -36.28 -59.11 1.82
N TRP A 581 -37.02 -60.00 1.14
CA TRP A 581 -37.69 -61.12 1.80
C TRP A 581 -36.92 -62.41 1.53
N ALA A 582 -36.58 -63.13 2.60
CA ALA A 582 -35.97 -64.46 2.53
C ALA A 582 -36.90 -65.48 3.20
N LEU A 583 -37.22 -66.56 2.48
CA LEU A 583 -37.97 -67.69 3.05
C LEU A 583 -37.00 -68.61 3.81
N PRO A 584 -37.13 -68.77 5.14
CA PRO A 584 -36.21 -69.61 5.90
C PRO A 584 -36.48 -71.10 5.68
N ALA A 585 -35.41 -71.89 5.50
CA ALA A 585 -35.45 -73.35 5.54
C ALA A 585 -35.64 -73.89 6.97
N ASN A 586 -36.22 -75.09 7.05
CA ASN A 586 -36.54 -75.76 8.31
C ASN A 586 -35.26 -76.14 9.08
N THR A 587 -35.13 -75.72 10.35
CA THR A 587 -33.90 -75.86 11.16
C THR A 587 -33.64 -77.27 11.70
N SER A 588 -34.23 -78.32 11.13
CA SER A 588 -34.08 -79.70 11.62
C SER A 588 -33.10 -80.57 10.83
N ALA A 589 -32.19 -79.97 10.06
CA ALA A 589 -31.07 -80.68 9.44
C ALA A 589 -29.76 -79.99 9.77
N CYS A 590 -29.21 -80.27 10.95
CA CYS A 590 -27.77 -80.09 11.15
C CYS A 590 -27.05 -81.01 10.15
N GLN A 591 -26.06 -80.46 9.44
CA GLN A 591 -25.22 -81.08 8.39
C GLN A 591 -25.61 -80.80 6.93
N SER A 592 -25.81 -79.53 6.58
CA SER A 592 -25.08 -78.90 5.46
C SER A 592 -25.18 -77.37 5.60
N GLU A 593 -24.06 -76.65 5.50
CA GLU A 593 -23.97 -75.20 5.71
C GLU A 593 -24.59 -74.36 4.57
N GLN A 594 -25.54 -74.89 3.81
CA GLN A 594 -25.81 -74.30 2.50
C GLN A 594 -27.27 -74.21 2.07
N GLN A 595 -28.25 -74.61 2.90
CA GLN A 595 -29.66 -74.43 2.52
C GLN A 595 -30.40 -73.51 3.49
N THR A 596 -30.62 -72.27 3.05
CA THR A 596 -31.39 -71.26 3.79
C THR A 596 -32.82 -71.10 3.30
N SER A 597 -33.25 -71.78 2.22
CA SER A 597 -34.61 -71.76 1.66
C SER A 597 -35.03 -73.11 1.04
N LEU A 598 -36.32 -73.46 1.13
CA LEU A 598 -36.93 -74.69 0.60
C LEU A 598 -37.10 -74.71 -0.93
N LEU A 599 -36.90 -73.58 -1.60
CA LEU A 599 -37.08 -73.44 -3.06
C LEU A 599 -35.76 -73.43 -3.85
N GLY A 600 -34.64 -73.76 -3.20
CA GLY A 600 -33.30 -73.72 -3.78
C GLY A 600 -32.46 -72.57 -3.22
N PHE A 601 -31.17 -72.58 -3.56
CA PHE A 601 -30.09 -71.87 -2.87
C PHE A 601 -30.22 -70.33 -2.75
N THR A 602 -31.17 -69.69 -3.43
CA THR A 602 -31.21 -68.22 -3.53
C THR A 602 -32.60 -67.63 -3.72
N THR A 603 -33.69 -68.33 -3.37
CA THR A 603 -35.05 -67.75 -3.54
C THR A 603 -35.30 -66.64 -2.52
N ARG A 604 -34.94 -65.41 -2.90
CA ARG A 604 -35.32 -64.16 -2.25
C ARG A 604 -36.27 -63.42 -3.18
N LEU A 605 -37.42 -63.02 -2.68
CA LEU A 605 -38.39 -62.24 -3.45
C LEU A 605 -38.02 -60.77 -3.29
N ALA A 606 -37.50 -60.17 -4.36
CA ALA A 606 -37.38 -58.72 -4.44
C ALA A 606 -38.75 -58.13 -4.78
N PRO A 607 -39.17 -57.01 -4.16
CA PRO A 607 -40.31 -56.26 -4.67
C PRO A 607 -40.01 -55.81 -6.11
N ALA A 608 -41.00 -55.90 -7.01
CA ALA A 608 -40.83 -55.53 -8.41
C ALA A 608 -40.56 -54.02 -8.62
N GLU A 609 -40.81 -53.19 -7.60
CA GLU A 609 -40.56 -51.75 -7.60
C GLU A 609 -39.97 -51.29 -6.26
N ALA A 610 -39.19 -50.21 -6.29
CA ALA A 610 -38.46 -49.67 -5.14
C ALA A 610 -39.32 -49.24 -3.94
N GLN A 611 -40.64 -49.08 -4.12
CA GLN A 611 -41.58 -48.66 -3.08
C GLN A 611 -42.09 -49.81 -2.19
N GLY A 612 -41.63 -51.05 -2.45
CA GLY A 612 -42.09 -52.24 -1.74
C GLY A 612 -43.41 -52.81 -2.29
N ALA A 613 -43.72 -54.06 -1.92
CA ALA A 613 -44.89 -54.77 -2.42
C ALA A 613 -46.17 -54.31 -1.69
N VAL A 614 -47.07 -53.63 -2.39
CA VAL A 614 -48.42 -53.31 -1.91
C VAL A 614 -49.41 -54.28 -2.56
N VAL A 615 -50.04 -55.12 -1.73
CA VAL A 615 -51.00 -56.14 -2.20
C VAL A 615 -52.22 -55.44 -2.79
N GLY A 616 -52.49 -55.70 -4.07
CA GLY A 616 -53.64 -55.17 -4.80
C GLY A 616 -53.37 -53.94 -5.68
N THR A 617 -52.15 -53.38 -5.66
CA THR A 617 -51.78 -52.29 -6.59
C THR A 617 -50.52 -52.62 -7.39
N THR A 618 -49.40 -52.97 -6.72
CA THR A 618 -48.11 -53.21 -7.38
C THR A 618 -47.67 -54.67 -7.35
N ALA A 619 -48.26 -55.49 -6.47
CA ALA A 619 -48.14 -56.95 -6.54
C ALA A 619 -49.39 -57.54 -7.22
N THR A 620 -49.24 -57.96 -8.48
CA THR A 620 -50.23 -58.84 -9.13
C THR A 620 -49.94 -60.28 -8.72
N VAL A 621 -50.91 -60.94 -8.11
CA VAL A 621 -50.87 -62.39 -7.88
C VAL A 621 -50.69 -63.07 -9.24
N ASP A 622 -49.80 -64.06 -9.33
CA ASP A 622 -49.39 -64.82 -10.54
C ASP A 622 -48.32 -64.21 -11.48
N ARG A 623 -47.51 -63.23 -11.06
CA ARG A 623 -46.25 -62.92 -11.77
C ARG A 623 -45.03 -62.99 -10.87
N SER A 624 -44.13 -63.91 -11.18
CA SER A 624 -42.79 -64.04 -10.60
C SER A 624 -41.79 -64.25 -11.73
N HIS A 625 -40.76 -63.40 -11.80
CA HIS A 625 -39.67 -63.56 -12.74
C HIS A 625 -38.59 -64.46 -12.14
N LEU A 626 -38.33 -65.60 -12.79
CA LEU A 626 -37.17 -66.45 -12.50
C LEU A 626 -35.96 -65.83 -13.20
N ILE A 627 -34.98 -65.38 -12.43
CA ILE A 627 -33.66 -65.00 -12.93
C ILE A 627 -32.73 -66.21 -12.82
N ASP A 628 -31.83 -66.35 -13.79
CA ASP A 628 -30.80 -67.38 -13.75
C ASP A 628 -29.82 -67.12 -12.60
N GLY A 629 -29.17 -68.17 -12.09
CA GLY A 629 -28.23 -68.08 -10.97
C GLY A 629 -27.03 -67.17 -11.25
N GLU A 630 -26.65 -67.04 -12.52
CA GLU A 630 -25.58 -66.13 -12.98
C GLU A 630 -26.02 -64.66 -13.08
N ALA A 631 -27.33 -64.38 -13.14
CA ALA A 631 -27.91 -63.03 -13.20
C ALA A 631 -28.24 -62.45 -11.81
N TYR A 632 -27.72 -63.08 -10.75
CA TYR A 632 -27.92 -62.67 -9.36
C TYR A 632 -27.40 -61.24 -9.13
N GLY A 633 -28.31 -60.31 -8.81
CA GLY A 633 -27.99 -58.91 -8.54
C GLY A 633 -28.02 -57.96 -9.75
N SER A 634 -28.19 -58.46 -10.99
CA SER A 634 -28.30 -57.59 -12.18
C SER A 634 -29.47 -56.59 -12.09
N PRO A 635 -30.69 -56.96 -11.65
CA PRO A 635 -31.78 -56.00 -11.48
C PRO A 635 -31.48 -54.93 -10.40
N LEU A 636 -30.74 -55.28 -9.34
CA LEU A 636 -30.35 -54.33 -8.29
C LEU A 636 -29.29 -53.35 -8.78
N TYR A 637 -28.32 -53.83 -9.56
CA TYR A 637 -27.30 -52.99 -10.16
C TYR A 637 -27.89 -52.09 -11.25
N GLU A 638 -28.72 -52.63 -12.14
CA GLU A 638 -29.34 -51.92 -13.26
C GLU A 638 -30.38 -50.89 -12.81
N GLN A 639 -30.98 -51.05 -11.63
CA GLN A 639 -32.05 -50.14 -11.17
C GLN A 639 -31.66 -49.22 -10.02
N LEU A 640 -30.81 -49.65 -9.07
CA LEU A 640 -30.64 -48.93 -7.80
C LEU A 640 -29.17 -48.69 -7.40
N ALA A 641 -28.25 -49.62 -7.68
CA ALA A 641 -26.91 -49.57 -7.08
C ALA A 641 -26.01 -48.46 -7.65
N HIS A 642 -26.21 -48.05 -8.90
CA HIS A 642 -25.42 -47.01 -9.54
C HIS A 642 -26.03 -45.61 -9.40
N GLN A 643 -27.13 -45.46 -8.65
CA GLN A 643 -27.90 -44.22 -8.55
C GLN A 643 -27.91 -43.68 -7.13
N PHE A 644 -27.76 -42.36 -6.98
CA PHE A 644 -28.00 -41.68 -5.70
C PHE A 644 -28.72 -40.35 -5.93
N SER A 645 -29.42 -39.87 -4.91
CA SER A 645 -30.08 -38.57 -4.96
C SER A 645 -29.42 -37.57 -4.01
N VAL A 646 -29.30 -36.34 -4.48
CA VAL A 646 -28.76 -35.20 -3.73
C VAL A 646 -29.92 -34.27 -3.41
N GLN A 647 -30.40 -34.32 -2.18
CA GLN A 647 -31.48 -33.47 -1.71
C GLN A 647 -30.93 -32.14 -1.18
N ILE A 648 -31.47 -31.03 -1.71
CA ILE A 648 -31.05 -29.68 -1.34
C ILE A 648 -32.28 -28.83 -1.08
N TYR A 649 -32.28 -28.07 0.01
CA TYR A 649 -33.37 -27.13 0.30
C TYR A 649 -33.38 -25.98 -0.71
N ARG A 650 -34.55 -25.70 -1.30
CA ARG A 650 -34.69 -24.63 -2.31
C ARG A 650 -34.25 -23.26 -1.79
N GLY A 651 -34.43 -23.00 -0.49
CA GLY A 651 -34.01 -21.75 0.16
C GLY A 651 -32.50 -21.50 0.17
N GLN A 652 -31.68 -22.53 -0.07
CA GLN A 652 -30.21 -22.40 -0.14
C GLN A 652 -29.69 -22.15 -1.57
N ILE A 653 -30.57 -22.15 -2.57
CA ILE A 653 -30.22 -21.88 -3.97
C ILE A 653 -30.75 -20.48 -4.35
N HIS A 654 -29.89 -19.47 -4.19
CA HIS A 654 -30.27 -18.07 -4.41
C HIS A 654 -30.12 -17.60 -5.86
N ASN A 655 -29.34 -18.30 -6.69
CA ASN A 655 -29.05 -17.92 -8.07
C ASN A 655 -28.89 -19.16 -8.98
N THR A 656 -29.12 -19.01 -10.28
CA THR A 656 -28.87 -20.05 -11.29
C THR A 656 -27.40 -20.48 -11.35
N LYS A 657 -26.47 -19.56 -11.03
CA LYS A 657 -25.03 -19.86 -10.89
C LYS A 657 -24.74 -20.87 -9.79
N THR A 658 -25.45 -20.82 -8.66
CA THR A 658 -25.24 -21.74 -7.52
C THR A 658 -25.56 -23.19 -7.92
N LEU A 659 -26.61 -23.38 -8.73
CA LEU A 659 -27.00 -24.73 -9.19
C LEU A 659 -26.00 -25.30 -10.21
N ALA A 660 -25.41 -24.46 -11.06
CA ALA A 660 -24.32 -24.87 -11.95
C ALA A 660 -23.08 -25.31 -11.16
N GLN A 661 -22.70 -24.52 -10.15
CA GLN A 661 -21.58 -24.83 -9.26
C GLN A 661 -21.77 -26.15 -8.49
N ILE A 662 -22.99 -26.41 -7.99
CA ILE A 662 -23.33 -27.68 -7.31
C ILE A 662 -23.12 -28.87 -8.25
N ARG A 663 -23.56 -28.77 -9.51
CA ARG A 663 -23.37 -29.85 -10.50
C ARG A 663 -21.90 -30.11 -10.77
N GLU A 664 -21.10 -29.06 -10.92
CA GLU A 664 -19.66 -29.18 -11.13
C GLU A 664 -18.96 -29.87 -9.96
N ILE A 665 -19.32 -29.52 -8.72
CA ILE A 665 -18.79 -30.18 -7.51
C ILE A 665 -19.19 -31.66 -7.48
N ILE A 666 -20.46 -31.99 -7.76
CA ILE A 666 -20.91 -33.39 -7.78
C ILE A 666 -20.18 -34.19 -8.86
N GLU A 667 -20.04 -33.66 -10.06
CA GLU A 667 -19.29 -34.32 -11.14
C GLU A 667 -17.83 -34.58 -10.79
N ARG A 668 -17.19 -33.63 -10.09
CA ARG A 668 -15.80 -33.77 -9.64
C ARG A 668 -15.63 -34.80 -8.52
N GLU A 669 -16.59 -34.89 -7.59
CA GLU A 669 -16.45 -35.67 -6.36
C GLU A 669 -17.19 -37.04 -6.39
N LYS A 670 -18.08 -37.27 -7.37
CA LYS A 670 -18.86 -38.51 -7.46
C LYS A 670 -17.96 -39.72 -7.77
N PRO A 671 -18.35 -40.93 -7.31
CA PRO A 671 -17.71 -42.15 -7.76
C PRO A 671 -17.86 -42.36 -9.27
N ILE A 672 -16.87 -43.00 -9.87
CA ILE A 672 -16.92 -43.39 -11.28
C ILE A 672 -18.08 -44.38 -11.48
N HIS A 673 -18.75 -44.32 -12.64
CA HIS A 673 -19.89 -45.17 -13.01
C HIS A 673 -21.15 -45.00 -12.15
N THR A 674 -21.30 -43.87 -11.46
CA THR A 674 -22.55 -43.51 -10.77
C THR A 674 -23.31 -42.39 -11.49
N THR A 675 -24.63 -42.48 -11.48
CA THR A 675 -25.55 -41.43 -11.90
C THR A 675 -26.18 -40.78 -10.68
N TYR A 676 -26.52 -39.49 -10.80
CA TYR A 676 -27.16 -38.76 -9.71
C TYR A 676 -28.37 -37.99 -10.18
N GLN A 677 -29.27 -37.73 -9.25
CA GLN A 677 -30.39 -36.83 -9.44
C GLN A 677 -30.38 -35.76 -8.34
N ILE A 678 -30.53 -34.49 -8.72
CA ILE A 678 -30.67 -33.39 -7.76
C ILE A 678 -32.16 -33.20 -7.46
N CYS A 679 -32.54 -33.34 -6.19
CA CYS A 679 -33.90 -33.17 -5.70
C CYS A 679 -34.00 -31.88 -4.89
N LEU A 680 -34.72 -30.89 -5.43
CA LEU A 680 -34.96 -29.64 -4.70
C LEU A 680 -36.12 -29.83 -3.74
N VAL A 681 -35.83 -29.76 -2.45
CA VAL A 681 -36.83 -29.88 -1.39
C VAL A 681 -37.45 -28.51 -1.14
N GLU A 682 -38.75 -28.41 -1.45
CA GLU A 682 -39.57 -27.27 -1.06
C GLU A 682 -40.33 -27.62 0.23
N PRO A 683 -40.36 -26.73 1.24
CA PRO A 683 -41.16 -26.95 2.43
C PRO A 683 -42.64 -26.78 2.11
N GLN A 684 -43.30 -27.84 1.63
CA GLN A 684 -44.74 -27.87 1.39
C GLN A 684 -45.47 -28.75 2.42
N MET A 685 -45.37 -28.45 3.72
CA MET A 685 -46.39 -28.86 4.69
C MET A 685 -46.30 -28.10 6.02
N ARG A 686 -47.45 -27.65 6.55
CA ARG A 686 -47.60 -27.18 7.94
C ARG A 686 -48.46 -28.19 8.71
N VAL A 687 -47.82 -29.01 9.53
CA VAL A 687 -48.49 -29.96 10.44
C VAL A 687 -48.96 -29.18 11.68
N GLY A 688 -50.27 -29.10 11.95
CA GLY A 688 -50.74 -28.44 13.18
C GLY A 688 -52.10 -27.75 13.19
N TRP A 689 -53.13 -28.29 12.52
CA TRP A 689 -54.50 -28.03 13.00
C TRP A 689 -55.32 -29.31 13.22
N GLN A 690 -54.98 -30.42 12.55
CA GLN A 690 -55.60 -31.72 12.83
C GLN A 690 -54.83 -32.92 12.26
N ALA A 691 -53.52 -33.00 12.48
CA ALA A 691 -52.75 -34.20 12.12
C ALA A 691 -52.22 -34.86 13.39
N ARG A 692 -52.73 -36.06 13.71
CA ARG A 692 -52.24 -36.85 14.84
C ARG A 692 -51.40 -38.01 14.30
N VAL A 693 -50.09 -37.94 14.51
CA VAL A 693 -49.17 -39.04 14.19
C VAL A 693 -49.56 -40.26 15.02
N GLY A 694 -49.78 -41.40 14.36
CA GLY A 694 -50.33 -42.63 14.94
C GLY A 694 -51.85 -42.81 14.79
N ILE A 695 -52.58 -41.81 14.28
CA ILE A 695 -54.01 -41.93 13.94
C ILE A 695 -54.22 -41.64 12.44
N ASP A 696 -53.68 -40.52 11.96
CA ASP A 696 -53.84 -40.08 10.56
C ASP A 696 -52.54 -40.22 9.75
N THR A 697 -51.44 -40.60 10.39
CA THR A 697 -50.15 -40.86 9.73
C THR A 697 -49.43 -41.96 10.49
N ILE A 698 -49.32 -43.13 9.87
CA ILE A 698 -48.41 -44.20 10.28
C ILE A 698 -47.29 -44.21 9.26
N VAL A 699 -46.13 -43.64 9.62
CA VAL A 699 -44.88 -43.93 8.92
C VAL A 699 -44.35 -45.19 9.58
N ALA A 700 -44.78 -46.34 9.05
CA ALA A 700 -44.61 -47.63 9.70
C ALA A 700 -43.14 -47.88 10.07
N GLY A 701 -42.88 -48.17 11.35
CA GLY A 701 -41.76 -49.01 11.73
C GLY A 701 -42.13 -50.47 11.44
N SER A 702 -41.14 -51.30 11.12
CA SER A 702 -41.36 -52.74 10.85
C SER A 702 -42.19 -53.37 11.99
N PRO A 703 -43.28 -54.10 11.69
CA PRO A 703 -44.02 -54.80 12.71
C PRO A 703 -43.10 -55.81 13.42
N PRO A 704 -43.23 -55.99 14.74
CA PRO A 704 -42.44 -56.98 15.46
C PRO A 704 -42.75 -58.38 14.90
N PRO A 705 -41.74 -59.27 14.85
CA PRO A 705 -41.87 -60.59 14.25
C PRO A 705 -43.00 -61.39 14.91
N THR A 706 -44.09 -61.61 14.18
CA THR A 706 -45.28 -62.30 14.70
C THR A 706 -45.59 -63.53 13.84
N ARG A 707 -46.07 -64.62 14.46
CA ARG A 707 -46.55 -65.80 13.71
C ARG A 707 -47.95 -65.54 13.19
N ILE A 708 -48.19 -65.93 11.94
CA ILE A 708 -49.55 -65.93 11.37
C ILE A 708 -50.44 -66.79 12.30
N GLY A 709 -51.61 -66.26 12.69
CA GLY A 709 -52.55 -66.94 13.58
C GLY A 709 -52.37 -66.71 15.10
N GLU A 710 -51.29 -66.07 15.56
CA GLU A 710 -51.15 -65.64 16.96
C GLU A 710 -51.53 -64.16 17.13
N SER A 711 -52.27 -63.86 18.21
CA SER A 711 -52.59 -62.49 18.60
C SER A 711 -51.65 -62.02 19.70
N THR A 712 -50.79 -61.06 19.38
CA THR A 712 -50.03 -60.29 20.36
C THR A 712 -50.71 -58.93 20.55
N GLY A 713 -51.16 -58.66 21.78
CA GLY A 713 -51.58 -57.36 22.35
C GLY A 713 -52.30 -56.34 21.45
N ASN A 714 -53.57 -56.04 21.75
CA ASN A 714 -54.45 -54.98 21.22
C ASN A 714 -54.62 -54.80 19.70
N THR A 715 -53.79 -55.42 18.85
CA THR A 715 -53.96 -55.46 17.40
C THR A 715 -54.29 -56.87 16.96
N LYS A 716 -55.55 -57.11 16.58
CA LYS A 716 -55.98 -58.35 15.91
C LYS A 716 -55.51 -58.33 14.45
N MET A 717 -54.30 -58.80 14.16
CA MET A 717 -53.99 -59.28 12.81
C MET A 717 -54.40 -60.74 12.70
N ILE A 718 -55.64 -60.97 12.25
CA ILE A 718 -56.16 -62.30 11.97
C ILE A 718 -56.25 -62.44 10.44
N LEU A 719 -55.21 -62.99 9.81
CA LEU A 719 -55.36 -63.64 8.51
C LEU A 719 -55.84 -65.07 8.79
N ALA A 720 -57.13 -65.22 9.13
CA ALA A 720 -57.73 -66.54 9.32
C ALA A 720 -58.42 -66.99 8.04
N GLY A 721 -58.01 -68.16 7.59
CA GLY A 721 -58.71 -69.05 6.68
C GLY A 721 -58.09 -70.43 6.86
N ASP A 722 -58.88 -71.49 6.69
CA ASP A 722 -58.32 -72.85 6.68
C ASP A 722 -57.20 -72.92 5.63
N PRO A 723 -56.05 -73.53 5.95
CA PRO A 723 -54.92 -73.58 5.03
C PRO A 723 -55.34 -74.32 3.76
N THR A 724 -55.50 -73.59 2.66
CA THR A 724 -55.96 -74.13 1.38
C THR A 724 -54.87 -74.91 0.62
N GLY A 725 -53.66 -75.01 1.16
CA GLY A 725 -52.56 -75.75 0.54
C GLY A 725 -51.55 -76.32 1.54
N GLN A 726 -51.20 -77.59 1.34
CA GLN A 726 -50.01 -78.24 1.90
C GLN A 726 -48.84 -78.09 0.93
N ILE A 727 -47.68 -77.66 1.44
CA ILE A 727 -46.42 -77.73 0.69
C ILE A 727 -45.54 -78.75 1.41
N GLY A 728 -45.59 -80.00 0.94
CA GLY A 728 -44.87 -81.14 1.54
C GLY A 728 -45.48 -81.65 2.85
N ASP A 729 -44.96 -82.77 3.34
CA ASP A 729 -45.59 -83.58 4.39
C ASP A 729 -45.67 -82.91 5.78
N ARG A 730 -44.97 -81.78 5.99
CA ARG A 730 -44.84 -81.14 7.32
C ARG A 730 -44.99 -79.62 7.36
N SER A 731 -45.24 -78.94 6.24
CA SER A 731 -45.37 -77.48 6.22
C SER A 731 -46.78 -77.03 5.84
N ARG A 732 -47.40 -76.25 6.74
CA ARG A 732 -48.71 -75.62 6.54
C ARG A 732 -48.53 -74.11 6.52
N ILE A 733 -49.03 -73.47 5.46
CA ILE A 733 -49.06 -72.01 5.34
C ILE A 733 -49.91 -71.47 6.49
N GLY A 734 -49.33 -70.57 7.29
CA GLY A 734 -49.98 -69.99 8.46
C GLY A 734 -49.54 -70.54 9.83
N GLN A 735 -48.78 -71.63 9.92
CA GLN A 735 -48.25 -72.13 11.21
C GLN A 735 -46.73 -71.99 11.37
N THR A 736 -45.97 -72.01 10.27
CA THR A 736 -44.50 -71.97 10.29
C THR A 736 -43.90 -70.67 9.73
N THR A 737 -44.74 -69.74 9.28
CA THR A 737 -44.32 -68.46 8.66
C THR A 737 -44.33 -67.32 9.70
N ARG A 738 -43.24 -66.55 9.78
CA ARG A 738 -43.13 -65.33 10.59
C ARG A 738 -43.12 -64.09 9.70
N LEU A 739 -43.74 -63.01 10.15
CA LEU A 739 -43.81 -61.71 9.47
C LEU A 739 -43.08 -60.67 10.33
N GLY A 740 -41.99 -60.07 9.82
CA GLY A 740 -41.17 -59.05 10.51
C GLY A 740 -39.66 -59.33 10.42
N ASP A 741 -38.84 -58.29 10.59
CA ASP A 741 -37.38 -58.35 10.50
C ASP A 741 -36.75 -59.07 11.71
N ARG A 742 -35.61 -59.74 11.49
CA ARG A 742 -34.83 -60.39 12.55
C ARG A 742 -33.96 -59.39 13.31
#